data_AF-A0AAW4GD12-F1
#
_entry.id   AF-A0AAW4GD12-F1
#
_cell.length_a   1.000
_cell.length_b   1.000
_cell.length_c   1.000
_cell.angle_alpha   90.00
_cell.angle_beta   90.00
_cell.angle_gamma   90.00
#
_symmetry.space_group_name_H-M   'P 1'
#
loop_
_entity.id
_entity.type
_entity.pdbx_description
1 polymer ?
#
loop_
_entity_poly.entity_id
_entity_poly.type
_entity_poly.pdbx_seq_one_letter_code
_entity_poly.pdbx_strand_id
1 'polypeptide(L)'
;MNSIYRIVWNAAIGKWVVASELATGRSKKGGKGAARGLAAVSLLMLALPLWAAEDSGTTCVLVHGQQGMLDAQGVCVAADADGVGSEVPQARTIGVQAAVDDQYVKVNGSGTAATAAGVGAIAIGNNARALADADGNADNAIAMGANASTQGNNAVAIGMGASANSQNAQGAAGSLAVGANANAGGWNSVAVGYNTNASGSGAVAVGRGARGSASEAVAMGDNSSVSAEGGVALGGSSQVSAAGAVAIGRTSVANRENTVSVGSATLRRQVVNVAAGTQANDAVIVQQLRAGVQALGGGADLAANGSITAPSYVLGHGGTHTTVGSALEALDDGLTTTTTTLNQLSTSLDNGTVGLVQQAAAGADLTVGASTDGAAVDFNGTAGARRLRGVADATAADEAVTLAQLQASSTSVADALGGGSVADAQGRIGAPTYTVAGSSYGNVGDALTALDGRVGSTGQDLADLRDALDAGSRYFKADGSGVADEAAATGSGSVAAGASAAASAAQGVAIGWGARAGNGDGAMALGANARATGENSVALGAEAVADRDNVVSVGWGMGGNGTRQVINVANGTAAADAVNVQQLRPVIDGLGGGAAHNASTGTVTGPRYSVQGQTFDNVGDALSSVDGGLTVIDGRVTRNEGDITQLRQQLVELGNGEAGLVQQSAADAAVTIGAGTGGTVVDLRGTDGERQLKGVAAGTDASDAVNLGQLNSAVDDLRATGNRYVRVDGAGDGSDDAQANGLGAMAVGASAQANGAGSVALGQGAMAQADNSVALGAGAVADRANSVSMGAAGAERQITHVADGSEDTDAVNLRQLKAAGLVGDGGQMLDAVTYDAGSQRAQVTFGGANGTVLSNVADGRVGAGSREAVNGGQLAALRDLLQGRIGDLDGRVGALEAGDAGAGSGNPPYYGANPQPGDQAGDNPAQAIGQGSVAAGAGAEARADNSVALGAGSVADRENSVSVGREGGERQITNVAAGVQATDAVNVGQLQQGVHDVKAYADERVQDTWSGLEQRLDQVNRQANRGIAAAAALAPMTPYLPGRTTINANLANYRSETAMGVGVSRWSDNGRVNVNGGASMARGDKPIFRMGVGVVLGD
;
A
#
# COMPACT_ATOMS: atom_id res chain seq x y z
N MET A 1 -2.38 61.38 18.14
CA MET A 1 -2.83 62.04 16.90
C MET A 1 -3.25 61.08 15.77
N ASN A 2 -4.28 60.24 15.92
CA ASN A 2 -4.19 59.14 16.89
C ASN A 2 -3.09 58.13 16.52
N SER A 3 -1.89 58.69 16.25
CA SER A 3 -0.56 58.32 16.69
C SER A 3 -0.45 56.86 17.09
N ILE A 4 -0.04 56.08 16.09
CA ILE A 4 1.10 55.16 16.13
C ILE A 4 1.88 55.26 17.45
N TYR A 5 2.13 54.14 18.14
CA TYR A 5 3.34 54.00 18.94
C TYR A 5 3.88 52.54 18.94
N ARG A 6 4.45 52.14 17.80
CA ARG A 6 5.63 51.24 17.70
C ARG A 6 5.41 49.70 17.79
N ILE A 7 6.07 48.99 16.88
CA ILE A 7 6.27 47.53 16.89
C ILE A 7 7.73 47.26 17.28
N VAL A 8 7.99 46.29 18.15
CA VAL A 8 9.35 45.91 18.62
C VAL A 8 9.63 44.46 18.24
N TRP A 9 10.87 44.20 17.82
CA TRP A 9 11.37 42.89 17.40
C TRP A 9 11.63 41.99 18.61
N ASN A 10 11.02 40.79 18.64
CA ASN A 10 11.25 39.79 19.68
C ASN A 10 12.21 38.69 19.18
N ALA A 11 13.42 38.68 19.74
CA ALA A 11 14.52 37.81 19.31
C ALA A 11 14.32 36.31 19.64
N ALA A 12 13.35 35.93 20.48
CA ALA A 12 13.11 34.53 20.83
C ALA A 12 12.13 33.81 19.88
N ILE A 13 11.35 34.55 19.09
CA ILE A 13 10.29 34.00 18.21
C ILE A 13 10.33 34.54 16.76
N GLY A 14 11.32 35.36 16.41
CA GLY A 14 11.59 35.79 15.03
C GLY A 14 10.49 36.64 14.38
N LYS A 15 9.63 37.31 15.16
CA LYS A 15 8.55 38.18 14.67
C LYS A 15 8.55 39.55 15.36
N TRP A 16 8.06 40.55 14.64
CA TRP A 16 7.67 41.87 15.18
C TRP A 16 6.34 41.74 15.92
N VAL A 17 6.29 42.07 17.23
CA VAL A 17 5.07 41.96 18.06
C VAL A 17 4.55 43.35 18.44
N VAL A 18 3.23 43.52 18.34
CA VAL A 18 2.50 44.67 18.89
C VAL A 18 1.91 44.24 20.22
N ALA A 19 2.28 44.89 21.32
CA ALA A 19 1.73 44.60 22.65
C ALA A 19 1.35 45.91 23.38
N SER A 20 0.10 45.96 23.84
CA SER A 20 -0.32 46.73 25.01
C SER A 20 -1.11 45.75 25.90
N GLU A 21 -0.56 45.48 27.09
CA GLU A 21 -0.94 44.47 28.09
C GLU A 21 -2.09 44.94 29.00
N LEU A 22 -3.15 44.12 29.24
CA LEU A 22 -3.39 43.19 30.39
C LEU A 22 -3.56 43.92 31.76
N ALA A 23 -4.46 43.59 32.71
CA ALA A 23 -5.25 42.41 33.04
C ALA A 23 -6.39 42.74 34.07
N THR A 24 -7.10 41.70 34.49
CA THR A 24 -8.31 41.57 35.34
C THR A 24 -8.17 41.84 36.87
N GLY A 25 -9.20 42.44 37.52
CA GLY A 25 -9.77 41.95 38.81
C GLY A 25 -9.88 42.85 40.10
N ARG A 26 -11.14 43.08 40.55
CA ARG A 26 -11.72 43.21 41.94
C ARG A 26 -11.66 44.48 42.84
N SER A 27 -12.86 45.10 42.95
CA SER A 27 -13.76 45.30 44.15
C SER A 27 -13.56 46.34 45.28
N LYS A 28 -14.72 46.97 45.61
CA LYS A 28 -15.23 47.59 46.88
C LYS A 28 -14.78 49.05 47.19
N LYS A 29 -15.63 49.99 47.66
CA LYS A 29 -16.85 49.90 48.51
C LYS A 29 -17.65 51.25 48.52
N GLY A 30 -18.99 51.16 48.61
CA GLY A 30 -19.89 52.15 49.26
C GLY A 30 -20.58 53.19 48.34
N GLY A 31 -21.90 53.30 48.25
CA GLY A 31 -23.00 52.59 48.92
C GLY A 31 -24.38 53.18 48.58
N LYS A 32 -25.41 52.38 48.92
CA LYS A 32 -26.88 52.54 48.76
C LYS A 32 -27.40 52.18 47.36
N GLY A 33 -28.22 51.15 47.14
CA GLY A 33 -28.85 50.17 48.03
C GLY A 33 -30.04 49.51 47.31
N ALA A 34 -30.29 48.22 47.62
CA ALA A 34 -31.59 47.51 47.58
C ALA A 34 -32.33 47.38 46.22
N ALA A 35 -33.06 46.32 45.86
CA ALA A 35 -33.42 45.06 46.49
C ALA A 35 -33.90 44.08 45.38
N ARG A 36 -33.87 42.79 45.71
CA ARG A 36 -34.75 41.77 45.12
C ARG A 36 -36.18 41.99 45.62
N GLY A 37 -37.17 41.73 44.77
CA GLY A 37 -38.57 41.57 45.18
C GLY A 37 -39.45 41.27 43.99
N LEU A 38 -40.03 40.07 43.97
CA LEU A 38 -41.17 39.71 43.13
C LEU A 38 -42.34 40.69 43.33
N ALA A 39 -43.19 40.75 42.29
CA ALA A 39 -44.57 41.23 42.22
C ALA A 39 -44.81 42.72 41.86
N ALA A 40 -45.53 42.88 40.73
CA ALA A 40 -46.71 43.74 40.44
C ALA A 40 -47.08 44.88 41.43
N VAL A 41 -47.68 46.04 41.10
CA VAL A 41 -48.24 46.72 39.91
C VAL A 41 -48.66 48.15 40.39
N SER A 42 -48.32 49.23 39.66
CA SER A 42 -48.92 50.63 39.60
C SER A 42 -49.23 51.46 40.89
N LEU A 43 -49.36 52.80 40.93
CA LEU A 43 -50.31 53.68 40.21
C LEU A 43 -50.11 55.20 40.55
N LEU A 44 -50.78 56.06 39.77
CA LEU A 44 -51.01 57.52 39.93
C LEU A 44 -51.97 57.84 41.11
N MET A 45 -51.99 59.10 41.57
CA MET A 45 -52.58 59.65 42.82
C MET A 45 -54.12 59.58 43.05
N LEU A 46 -54.53 59.52 44.35
CA LEU A 46 -55.31 60.52 45.17
C LEU A 46 -56.45 59.97 46.08
N ALA A 47 -56.25 60.13 47.40
CA ALA A 47 -57.17 60.40 48.54
C ALA A 47 -58.36 59.49 48.96
N LEU A 48 -58.32 59.11 50.27
CA LEU A 48 -59.35 58.83 51.33
C LEU A 48 -60.88 58.89 51.03
N PRO A 49 -61.79 58.24 51.81
CA PRO A 49 -61.62 57.42 53.04
C PRO A 49 -62.46 56.11 53.14
N LEU A 50 -62.29 55.38 54.28
CA LEU A 50 -63.30 54.71 55.14
C LEU A 50 -64.21 53.52 54.67
N TRP A 51 -63.94 52.34 55.26
CA TRP A 51 -64.81 51.39 55.99
C TRP A 51 -65.88 50.51 55.28
N ALA A 52 -65.76 49.20 55.56
CA ALA A 52 -66.78 48.18 55.85
C ALA A 52 -67.64 47.51 54.73
N ALA A 53 -67.45 46.19 54.67
CA ALA A 53 -68.45 45.10 54.73
C ALA A 53 -69.37 44.74 53.52
N GLU A 54 -69.53 43.41 53.40
CA GLU A 54 -70.64 42.60 52.83
C GLU A 54 -70.73 42.29 51.32
N ASP A 55 -70.37 41.03 51.00
CA ASP A 55 -71.28 39.91 50.69
C ASP A 55 -71.89 39.69 49.27
N SER A 56 -71.96 38.38 48.96
CA SER A 56 -72.96 37.63 48.16
C SER A 56 -72.89 37.47 46.63
N GLY A 57 -72.74 36.18 46.22
CA GLY A 57 -73.45 35.50 45.12
C GLY A 57 -72.83 35.57 43.71
N THR A 58 -72.69 34.52 42.90
CA THR A 58 -73.21 33.14 42.89
C THR A 58 -72.37 32.35 41.88
N THR A 59 -71.63 31.34 42.32
CA THR A 59 -71.07 30.28 41.46
C THR A 59 -72.05 29.12 41.44
N CYS A 60 -72.29 28.53 40.26
CA CYS A 60 -73.00 27.26 40.20
C CYS A 60 -72.00 26.10 40.23
N VAL A 61 -72.19 25.19 41.17
CA VAL A 61 -71.36 23.99 41.37
C VAL A 61 -72.24 22.76 41.17
N LEU A 62 -71.84 21.87 40.27
CA LEU A 62 -72.47 20.55 40.13
C LEU A 62 -72.03 19.64 41.29
N VAL A 63 -72.86 18.65 41.63
CA VAL A 63 -72.84 17.83 42.89
C VAL A 63 -71.53 17.05 43.15
N HIS A 64 -70.48 17.21 42.34
CA HIS A 64 -69.16 16.58 42.53
C HIS A 64 -67.97 17.57 42.51
N GLY A 65 -68.18 18.86 42.76
CA GLY A 65 -67.08 19.78 43.09
C GLY A 65 -66.21 20.26 41.91
N GLN A 66 -66.70 20.20 40.67
CA GLN A 66 -66.09 20.90 39.53
C GLN A 66 -66.95 22.09 39.08
N GLN A 67 -66.30 23.15 38.57
CA GLN A 67 -66.94 24.38 38.10
C GLN A 67 -67.66 24.15 36.76
N GLY A 68 -68.94 24.53 36.66
CA GLY A 68 -69.74 24.50 35.43
C GLY A 68 -70.10 25.91 34.94
N MET A 69 -70.35 26.06 33.64
CA MET A 69 -70.83 27.32 33.03
C MET A 69 -72.34 27.23 32.75
N LEU A 70 -73.04 28.37 32.89
CA LEU A 70 -74.47 28.51 32.59
C LEU A 70 -74.70 28.57 31.09
N ASP A 71 -75.68 27.82 30.59
CA ASP A 71 -76.16 27.97 29.22
C ASP A 71 -77.12 29.18 29.08
N ALA A 72 -77.58 29.43 27.84
CA ALA A 72 -78.42 30.58 27.50
C ALA A 72 -79.84 30.56 28.13
N GLN A 73 -80.18 29.56 28.95
CA GLN A 73 -81.42 29.47 29.72
C GLN A 73 -81.18 29.46 31.25
N GLY A 74 -79.94 29.63 31.70
CA GLY A 74 -79.62 29.76 33.13
C GLY A 74 -79.57 28.44 33.90
N VAL A 75 -79.32 27.32 33.21
CA VAL A 75 -79.05 26.01 33.83
C VAL A 75 -77.56 25.68 33.73
N CYS A 76 -77.04 25.03 34.76
CA CYS A 76 -75.62 24.81 34.97
C CYS A 76 -75.20 23.40 34.54
N VAL A 77 -74.33 23.31 33.53
CA VAL A 77 -73.98 22.05 32.83
C VAL A 77 -72.49 21.75 32.89
N ALA A 78 -72.12 20.46 32.81
CA ALA A 78 -70.74 19.99 32.89
C ALA A 78 -70.01 20.11 31.55
N ALA A 79 -68.76 20.60 31.57
CA ALA A 79 -67.86 20.51 30.43
C ALA A 79 -67.37 19.06 30.31
N ASP A 80 -67.84 18.37 29.27
CA ASP A 80 -67.01 17.60 28.33
C ASP A 80 -67.80 16.48 27.65
N ALA A 81 -67.89 16.55 26.33
CA ALA A 81 -67.76 15.41 25.44
C ALA A 81 -67.23 15.90 24.08
N ASP A 82 -66.06 15.38 23.71
CA ASP A 82 -65.37 15.45 22.42
C ASP A 82 -64.36 16.59 22.17
N GLY A 83 -63.09 16.32 22.53
CA GLY A 83 -61.99 16.36 21.55
C GLY A 83 -61.29 17.70 21.26
N VAL A 84 -60.27 18.02 22.07
CA VAL A 84 -59.03 18.78 21.74
C VAL A 84 -59.19 20.24 21.27
N GLY A 85 -59.01 21.18 22.21
CA GLY A 85 -58.74 22.59 21.92
C GLY A 85 -57.70 23.18 22.87
N SER A 86 -56.49 23.44 22.38
CA SER A 86 -55.53 24.37 22.97
C SER A 86 -55.14 25.39 21.89
N GLU A 87 -55.52 26.63 22.15
CA GLU A 87 -55.30 27.79 21.30
C GLU A 87 -53.82 28.22 21.31
N VAL A 88 -53.15 28.08 20.16
CA VAL A 88 -52.00 28.91 19.75
C VAL A 88 -52.54 29.83 18.65
N PRO A 89 -52.20 31.14 18.62
CA PRO A 89 -52.80 32.11 17.70
C PRO A 89 -52.69 31.62 16.26
N GLN A 90 -53.84 31.32 15.65
CA GLN A 90 -53.89 30.94 14.25
C GLN A 90 -53.21 32.04 13.43
N ALA A 91 -52.24 31.65 12.60
CA ALA A 91 -51.75 32.47 11.52
C ALA A 91 -52.97 33.07 10.81
N ARG A 92 -53.09 34.40 10.78
CA ARG A 92 -54.07 35.08 9.92
C ARG A 92 -53.60 34.88 8.47
N THR A 93 -53.83 33.69 7.94
CA THR A 93 -53.83 33.45 6.50
C THR A 93 -54.88 34.35 5.87
N ILE A 94 -54.53 35.08 4.80
CA ILE A 94 -55.50 35.66 3.87
C ILE A 94 -56.18 34.46 3.18
N GLY A 95 -57.22 33.91 3.82
CA GLY A 95 -57.93 32.72 3.37
C GLY A 95 -58.86 33.04 2.20
N VAL A 96 -58.72 32.31 1.10
CA VAL A 96 -59.64 32.36 -0.05
C VAL A 96 -60.94 31.62 0.26
N GLN A 97 -61.91 32.31 0.88
CA GLN A 97 -63.34 32.03 0.67
C GLN A 97 -64.24 33.28 0.65
N ALA A 98 -63.68 34.48 0.59
CA ALA A 98 -64.43 35.69 0.31
C ALA A 98 -63.74 36.48 -0.81
N ALA A 99 -64.51 37.08 -1.71
CA ALA A 99 -64.01 38.17 -2.53
C ALA A 99 -63.56 39.30 -1.59
N VAL A 100 -62.25 39.38 -1.31
CA VAL A 100 -61.67 40.46 -0.53
C VAL A 100 -61.34 41.59 -1.50
N ASP A 101 -62.21 42.60 -1.56
CA ASP A 101 -61.89 43.90 -2.13
C ASP A 101 -61.13 44.69 -1.05
N ASP A 102 -59.82 44.46 -0.94
CA ASP A 102 -58.95 45.18 0.00
C ASP A 102 -57.98 46.11 -0.75
N GLN A 103 -57.74 47.29 -0.17
CA GLN A 103 -57.06 48.40 -0.84
C GLN A 103 -55.56 48.13 -1.12
N TYR A 104 -54.94 47.21 -0.37
CA TYR A 104 -53.48 47.02 -0.36
C TYR A 104 -52.99 45.67 -0.93
N VAL A 105 -53.84 44.64 -1.05
CA VAL A 105 -53.46 43.33 -1.62
C VAL A 105 -54.57 42.83 -2.54
N LYS A 106 -54.33 42.87 -3.86
CA LYS A 106 -55.26 42.34 -4.89
C LYS A 106 -54.73 41.04 -5.48
N VAL A 107 -55.47 39.95 -5.34
CA VAL A 107 -55.14 38.64 -5.92
C VAL A 107 -56.25 38.22 -6.89
N ASN A 108 -55.94 38.15 -8.19
CA ASN A 108 -56.88 37.73 -9.22
C ASN A 108 -56.47 36.32 -9.71
N GLY A 109 -57.17 35.26 -9.31
CA GLY A 109 -56.80 33.90 -9.70
C GLY A 109 -57.92 32.87 -9.50
N SER A 110 -58.13 32.03 -10.52
CA SER A 110 -59.16 30.97 -10.58
C SER A 110 -58.59 29.56 -10.29
N GLY A 111 -57.79 29.40 -9.23
CA GLY A 111 -57.14 28.10 -8.95
C GLY A 111 -56.97 27.79 -7.46
N THR A 112 -56.12 26.82 -7.12
CA THR A 112 -55.93 26.30 -5.75
C THR A 112 -55.48 27.36 -4.74
N ALA A 113 -55.92 27.17 -3.48
CA ALA A 113 -55.62 28.07 -2.37
C ALA A 113 -54.12 28.12 -2.04
N ALA A 114 -53.66 29.27 -1.54
CA ALA A 114 -52.34 29.40 -0.94
C ALA A 114 -52.28 28.69 0.42
N THR A 115 -51.11 28.19 0.82
CA THR A 115 -50.88 27.47 2.07
C THR A 115 -49.73 28.11 2.84
N ALA A 116 -49.93 28.43 4.12
CA ALA A 116 -48.89 28.90 5.02
C ALA A 116 -48.92 28.04 6.29
N ALA A 117 -47.86 27.25 6.53
CA ALA A 117 -47.86 26.21 7.56
C ALA A 117 -47.23 26.64 8.91
N GLY A 118 -46.38 27.67 8.96
CA GLY A 118 -45.62 28.08 10.16
C GLY A 118 -46.03 29.43 10.75
N VAL A 119 -45.48 29.75 11.93
CA VAL A 119 -45.78 31.00 12.64
C VAL A 119 -45.09 32.18 11.93
N GLY A 120 -45.86 33.21 11.58
CA GLY A 120 -45.34 34.36 10.83
C GLY A 120 -45.07 34.08 9.34
N ALA A 121 -45.48 32.92 8.81
CA ALA A 121 -45.38 32.61 7.40
C ALA A 121 -46.36 33.44 6.54
N ILE A 122 -45.92 33.85 5.36
CA ILE A 122 -46.69 34.65 4.40
C ILE A 122 -46.80 33.86 3.08
N ALA A 123 -48.02 33.58 2.62
CA ALA A 123 -48.28 32.99 1.31
C ALA A 123 -49.28 33.84 0.51
N ILE A 124 -48.86 34.38 -0.63
CA ILE A 124 -49.67 35.30 -1.47
C ILE A 124 -49.58 34.87 -2.94
N GLY A 125 -50.70 34.50 -3.55
CA GLY A 125 -50.80 34.09 -4.96
C GLY A 125 -51.43 32.71 -5.15
N ASN A 126 -51.84 32.39 -6.38
CA ASN A 126 -52.45 31.09 -6.69
C ASN A 126 -51.47 29.94 -6.39
N ASN A 127 -51.89 28.93 -5.61
CA ASN A 127 -51.03 27.79 -5.24
C ASN A 127 -49.69 28.17 -4.60
N ALA A 128 -49.57 29.35 -3.97
CA ALA A 128 -48.37 29.73 -3.23
C ALA A 128 -48.26 28.88 -1.94
N ARG A 129 -47.09 28.33 -1.64
CA ARG A 129 -46.90 27.36 -0.54
C ARG A 129 -45.70 27.74 0.33
N ALA A 130 -45.96 28.16 1.56
CA ALA A 130 -44.94 28.26 2.61
C ALA A 130 -45.02 27.02 3.50
N LEU A 131 -44.17 26.03 3.22
CA LEU A 131 -44.21 24.69 3.79
C LEU A 131 -43.14 24.50 4.88
N ALA A 132 -43.44 23.61 5.82
CA ALA A 132 -42.50 23.18 6.83
C ALA A 132 -41.37 22.31 6.25
N ASP A 133 -40.21 22.36 6.89
CA ASP A 133 -39.16 21.35 6.74
C ASP A 133 -39.55 20.01 7.39
N ALA A 134 -38.63 19.04 7.38
CA ALA A 134 -38.83 17.71 7.96
C ALA A 134 -39.02 17.72 9.49
N ASP A 135 -38.58 18.78 10.16
CA ASP A 135 -38.68 18.97 11.61
C ASP A 135 -39.94 19.79 12.00
N GLY A 136 -40.80 20.12 11.02
CA GLY A 136 -42.04 20.85 11.23
C GLY A 136 -41.89 22.37 11.26
N ASN A 137 -40.72 22.92 10.94
CA ASN A 137 -40.48 24.35 11.03
C ASN A 137 -40.73 25.07 9.70
N ALA A 138 -41.58 26.11 9.72
CA ALA A 138 -41.84 27.00 8.57
C ALA A 138 -41.93 28.48 8.99
N ASP A 139 -41.36 28.83 10.13
CA ASP A 139 -41.53 30.13 10.75
C ASP A 139 -40.90 31.23 9.89
N ASN A 140 -41.63 32.34 9.74
CA ASN A 140 -41.24 33.49 8.92
C ASN A 140 -40.96 33.19 7.44
N ALA A 141 -41.43 32.05 6.90
CA ALA A 141 -41.27 31.73 5.49
C ALA A 141 -42.18 32.60 4.61
N ILE A 142 -41.69 33.12 3.48
CA ILE A 142 -42.42 34.05 2.61
C ILE A 142 -42.51 33.47 1.19
N ALA A 143 -43.69 33.06 0.75
CA ALA A 143 -43.97 32.62 -0.62
C ALA A 143 -44.93 33.60 -1.32
N MET A 144 -44.44 34.36 -2.29
CA MET A 144 -45.21 35.39 -2.99
C MET A 144 -45.13 35.22 -4.52
N GLY A 145 -46.25 34.91 -5.16
CA GLY A 145 -46.37 34.65 -6.60
C GLY A 145 -47.13 33.36 -6.88
N ALA A 146 -47.69 33.23 -8.10
CA ALA A 146 -48.37 32.00 -8.49
C ALA A 146 -47.38 30.82 -8.50
N ASN A 147 -47.71 29.73 -7.80
CA ASN A 147 -46.84 28.55 -7.60
C ASN A 147 -45.51 28.84 -6.88
N ALA A 148 -45.35 29.99 -6.22
CA ALA A 148 -44.17 30.22 -5.38
C ALA A 148 -44.14 29.23 -4.21
N SER A 149 -43.00 28.62 -3.92
CA SER A 149 -42.86 27.62 -2.87
C SER A 149 -41.65 27.88 -1.99
N THR A 150 -41.85 27.94 -0.68
CA THR A 150 -40.77 27.91 0.30
C THR A 150 -40.85 26.64 1.13
N GLN A 151 -39.71 26.16 1.60
CA GLN A 151 -39.62 24.99 2.48
C GLN A 151 -38.60 25.23 3.60
N GLY A 152 -39.03 25.16 4.85
CA GLY A 152 -38.21 25.44 6.05
C GLY A 152 -38.33 26.88 6.57
N ASN A 153 -37.74 27.12 7.75
CA ASN A 153 -37.71 28.45 8.39
C ASN A 153 -37.07 29.52 7.49
N ASN A 154 -37.48 30.78 7.63
CA ASN A 154 -36.86 31.97 7.03
C ASN A 154 -36.66 31.95 5.49
N ALA A 155 -37.17 30.95 4.78
CA ALA A 155 -37.06 30.84 3.33
C ALA A 155 -37.96 31.88 2.66
N VAL A 156 -37.45 32.53 1.62
CA VAL A 156 -38.15 33.59 0.88
C VAL A 156 -38.17 33.26 -0.60
N ALA A 157 -39.35 33.05 -1.18
CA ALA A 157 -39.58 32.87 -2.60
C ALA A 157 -40.54 33.95 -3.12
N ILE A 158 -40.06 34.82 -4.00
CA ILE A 158 -40.83 35.94 -4.57
C ILE A 158 -40.75 35.87 -6.10
N GLY A 159 -41.86 35.51 -6.75
CA GLY A 159 -41.97 35.38 -8.20
C GLY A 159 -42.85 34.18 -8.60
N MET A 160 -43.40 34.20 -9.81
CA MET A 160 -44.14 33.06 -10.34
C MET A 160 -43.23 31.83 -10.45
N GLY A 161 -43.59 30.72 -9.79
CA GLY A 161 -42.79 29.49 -9.75
C GLY A 161 -41.46 29.59 -9.01
N ALA A 162 -41.21 30.67 -8.25
CA ALA A 162 -40.00 30.80 -7.44
C ALA A 162 -39.98 29.73 -6.34
N SER A 163 -38.84 29.09 -6.12
CA SER A 163 -38.67 28.04 -5.11
C SER A 163 -37.45 28.31 -4.23
N ALA A 164 -37.63 28.31 -2.91
CA ALA A 164 -36.55 28.43 -1.95
C ALA A 164 -36.61 27.30 -0.93
N ASN A 165 -35.51 26.54 -0.79
CA ASN A 165 -35.40 25.41 0.12
C ASN A 165 -34.33 25.69 1.20
N SER A 166 -34.75 25.73 2.46
CA SER A 166 -33.92 25.95 3.65
C SER A 166 -33.66 24.66 4.46
N GLN A 167 -33.80 23.46 3.88
CA GLN A 167 -33.62 22.20 4.61
C GLN A 167 -32.15 21.89 4.94
N ASN A 168 -31.77 21.85 6.23
CA ASN A 168 -30.66 21.02 6.73
C ASN A 168 -30.85 20.61 8.20
N ALA A 169 -30.00 19.70 8.68
CA ALA A 169 -30.02 19.18 10.06
C ALA A 169 -29.31 20.08 11.10
N GLN A 170 -28.89 21.31 10.76
CA GLN A 170 -27.90 22.09 11.53
C GLN A 170 -28.36 23.50 11.96
N GLY A 171 -29.63 23.89 11.74
CA GLY A 171 -30.22 25.09 12.36
C GLY A 171 -30.96 26.04 11.41
N ALA A 172 -31.29 27.24 11.90
CA ALA A 172 -32.06 28.25 11.17
C ALA A 172 -31.30 28.77 9.93
N ALA A 173 -31.90 28.63 8.74
CA ALA A 173 -31.34 29.06 7.46
C ALA A 173 -32.38 29.76 6.61
N GLY A 174 -31.98 30.69 5.74
CA GLY A 174 -32.90 31.53 4.96
C GLY A 174 -32.53 31.58 3.48
N SER A 175 -32.87 30.54 2.73
CA SER A 175 -32.72 30.53 1.28
C SER A 175 -33.61 31.59 0.63
N LEU A 176 -33.09 32.30 -0.38
CA LEU A 176 -33.73 33.43 -1.02
C LEU A 176 -33.85 33.21 -2.53
N ALA A 177 -35.06 33.05 -3.04
CA ALA A 177 -35.37 33.00 -4.46
C ALA A 177 -36.21 34.23 -4.87
N VAL A 178 -35.68 35.09 -5.74
CA VAL A 178 -36.39 36.28 -6.23
C VAL A 178 -36.33 36.34 -7.76
N GLY A 179 -37.49 36.24 -8.39
CA GLY A 179 -37.65 36.21 -9.85
C GLY A 179 -38.52 35.03 -10.30
N ALA A 180 -39.14 35.15 -11.48
CA ALA A 180 -39.95 34.05 -12.00
C ALA A 180 -39.06 32.82 -12.31
N ASN A 181 -39.47 31.66 -11.79
CA ASN A 181 -38.73 30.39 -11.81
C ASN A 181 -37.33 30.46 -11.19
N ALA A 182 -37.06 31.42 -10.29
CA ALA A 182 -35.83 31.41 -9.50
C ALA A 182 -35.83 30.23 -8.53
N ASN A 183 -34.77 29.44 -8.52
CA ASN A 183 -34.64 28.26 -7.66
C ASN A 183 -33.43 28.40 -6.74
N ALA A 184 -33.67 28.70 -5.47
CA ALA A 184 -32.70 28.60 -4.39
C ALA A 184 -32.87 27.23 -3.72
N GLY A 185 -32.46 26.18 -4.43
CA GLY A 185 -32.72 24.78 -4.06
C GLY A 185 -31.74 24.20 -3.05
N GLY A 186 -30.55 24.81 -2.88
CA GLY A 186 -29.58 24.40 -1.87
C GLY A 186 -29.83 25.08 -0.52
N TRP A 187 -29.31 24.49 0.56
CA TRP A 187 -29.39 25.07 1.89
C TRP A 187 -28.68 26.44 1.93
N ASN A 188 -29.33 27.47 2.48
CA ASN A 188 -28.82 28.83 2.60
C ASN A 188 -28.37 29.44 1.24
N SER A 189 -29.05 29.09 0.16
CA SER A 189 -28.71 29.55 -1.19
C SER A 189 -29.46 30.83 -1.57
N VAL A 190 -28.92 31.57 -2.54
CA VAL A 190 -29.49 32.83 -3.03
C VAL A 190 -29.62 32.77 -4.55
N ALA A 191 -30.84 32.85 -5.07
CA ALA A 191 -31.15 32.90 -6.49
C ALA A 191 -31.92 34.17 -6.83
N VAL A 192 -31.32 35.10 -7.58
CA VAL A 192 -31.94 36.40 -7.92
C VAL A 192 -31.90 36.65 -9.42
N GLY A 193 -33.06 36.58 -10.08
CA GLY A 193 -33.23 36.80 -11.51
C GLY A 193 -34.27 35.85 -12.14
N TYR A 194 -34.61 36.08 -13.40
CA TYR A 194 -35.47 35.15 -14.15
C TYR A 194 -34.72 33.85 -14.44
N ASN A 195 -35.32 32.71 -14.06
CA ASN A 195 -34.81 31.36 -14.33
C ASN A 195 -33.40 31.09 -13.76
N THR A 196 -33.08 31.69 -12.60
CA THR A 196 -31.84 31.43 -11.86
C THR A 196 -31.91 30.10 -11.13
N ASN A 197 -30.77 29.45 -10.94
CA ASN A 197 -30.68 28.19 -10.20
C ASN A 197 -29.45 28.15 -9.29
N ALA A 198 -29.66 28.34 -7.99
CA ALA A 198 -28.67 28.11 -6.94
C ALA A 198 -29.03 26.80 -6.22
N SER A 199 -28.65 25.66 -6.81
CA SER A 199 -28.99 24.33 -6.26
C SER A 199 -27.95 23.77 -5.30
N GLY A 200 -26.73 24.33 -5.27
CA GLY A 200 -25.71 23.95 -4.30
C GLY A 200 -25.91 24.59 -2.92
N SER A 201 -25.44 23.92 -1.87
CA SER A 201 -25.42 24.47 -0.50
C SER A 201 -24.59 25.77 -0.47
N GLY A 202 -25.13 26.85 0.07
CA GLY A 202 -24.48 28.17 0.10
C GLY A 202 -24.25 28.82 -1.27
N ALA A 203 -24.87 28.30 -2.35
CA ALA A 203 -24.67 28.83 -3.69
C ALA A 203 -25.37 30.19 -3.88
N VAL A 204 -24.75 31.07 -4.67
CA VAL A 204 -25.26 32.38 -5.04
C VAL A 204 -25.36 32.46 -6.56
N ALA A 205 -26.56 32.65 -7.09
CA ALA A 205 -26.84 32.83 -8.51
C ALA A 205 -27.58 34.15 -8.74
N VAL A 206 -26.95 35.12 -9.39
CA VAL A 206 -27.51 36.46 -9.64
C VAL A 206 -27.42 36.82 -11.12
N GLY A 207 -28.56 37.10 -11.75
CA GLY A 207 -28.68 37.43 -13.18
C GLY A 207 -29.51 36.41 -13.95
N ARG A 208 -30.13 36.82 -15.06
CA ARG A 208 -31.02 35.94 -15.84
C ARG A 208 -30.30 34.65 -16.25
N GLY A 209 -30.86 33.50 -15.88
CA GLY A 209 -30.29 32.18 -16.22
C GLY A 209 -28.97 31.84 -15.53
N ALA A 210 -28.53 32.61 -14.51
CA ALA A 210 -27.33 32.29 -13.73
C ALA A 210 -27.52 30.95 -12.97
N ARG A 211 -26.47 30.12 -12.94
CA ARG A 211 -26.52 28.77 -12.35
C ARG A 211 -25.34 28.50 -11.42
N GLY A 212 -25.58 28.38 -10.13
CA GLY A 212 -24.65 27.88 -9.13
C GLY A 212 -25.07 26.48 -8.67
N SER A 213 -24.55 25.44 -9.32
CA SER A 213 -25.01 24.06 -9.11
C SER A 213 -24.21 23.26 -8.08
N ALA A 214 -23.04 23.75 -7.67
CA ALA A 214 -22.17 23.12 -6.69
C ALA A 214 -22.14 23.88 -5.35
N SER A 215 -21.61 23.26 -4.30
CA SER A 215 -21.47 23.89 -2.97
C SER A 215 -20.61 25.15 -3.04
N GLU A 216 -21.03 26.21 -2.34
CA GLU A 216 -20.35 27.52 -2.27
C GLU A 216 -20.12 28.20 -3.63
N ALA A 217 -20.88 27.79 -4.66
CA ALA A 217 -20.75 28.32 -6.01
C ALA A 217 -21.29 29.76 -6.13
N VAL A 218 -20.52 30.66 -6.73
CA VAL A 218 -20.95 32.05 -6.96
C VAL A 218 -21.03 32.35 -8.45
N ALA A 219 -22.24 32.38 -9.01
CA ALA A 219 -22.51 32.72 -10.40
C ALA A 219 -23.20 34.09 -10.51
N MET A 220 -22.48 35.11 -10.97
CA MET A 220 -23.00 36.48 -11.12
C MET A 220 -22.87 36.97 -12.57
N GLY A 221 -24.00 37.12 -13.26
CA GLY A 221 -24.10 37.55 -14.65
C GLY A 221 -25.16 36.79 -15.45
N ASP A 222 -25.57 37.33 -16.59
CA ASP A 222 -26.50 36.65 -17.51
C ASP A 222 -25.92 35.30 -17.97
N ASN A 223 -26.61 34.19 -17.70
CA ASN A 223 -26.17 32.83 -18.01
C ASN A 223 -24.76 32.45 -17.49
N SER A 224 -24.28 33.08 -16.41
CA SER A 224 -23.08 32.60 -15.75
C SER A 224 -23.32 31.22 -15.14
N SER A 225 -22.31 30.34 -15.15
CA SER A 225 -22.46 28.96 -14.69
C SER A 225 -21.25 28.51 -13.88
N VAL A 226 -21.52 28.03 -12.67
CA VAL A 226 -20.55 27.38 -11.79
C VAL A 226 -21.06 25.98 -11.48
N SER A 227 -20.28 24.98 -11.90
CA SER A 227 -20.59 23.56 -11.74
C SER A 227 -19.62 22.82 -10.80
N ALA A 228 -18.61 23.53 -10.26
CA ALA A 228 -17.61 22.99 -9.36
C ALA A 228 -17.61 23.72 -8.01
N GLU A 229 -17.21 23.01 -6.95
CA GLU A 229 -17.22 23.50 -5.56
C GLU A 229 -16.29 24.71 -5.37
N GLY A 230 -16.76 25.71 -4.61
CA GLY A 230 -16.03 26.96 -4.33
C GLY A 230 -15.73 27.82 -5.56
N GLY A 231 -16.36 27.53 -6.70
CA GLY A 231 -16.13 28.24 -7.96
C GLY A 231 -16.80 29.61 -8.01
N VAL A 232 -16.18 30.57 -8.69
CA VAL A 232 -16.68 31.95 -8.79
C VAL A 232 -16.70 32.43 -10.25
N ALA A 233 -17.88 32.64 -10.82
CA ALA A 233 -18.09 33.13 -12.18
C ALA A 233 -18.65 34.57 -12.15
N LEU A 234 -17.85 35.56 -12.57
CA LEU A 234 -18.19 36.98 -12.57
C LEU A 234 -18.23 37.52 -14.00
N GLY A 235 -19.42 37.67 -14.56
CA GLY A 235 -19.65 38.19 -15.91
C GLY A 235 -20.60 37.31 -16.72
N GLY A 236 -21.26 37.89 -17.72
CA GLY A 236 -22.23 37.15 -18.55
C GLY A 236 -21.59 35.96 -19.28
N SER A 237 -22.24 34.80 -19.24
CA SER A 237 -21.78 33.55 -19.86
C SER A 237 -20.39 33.10 -19.41
N SER A 238 -19.92 33.56 -18.24
CA SER A 238 -18.70 33.03 -17.62
C SER A 238 -18.98 31.63 -17.08
N GLN A 239 -17.98 30.74 -17.17
CA GLN A 239 -18.12 29.31 -16.87
C GLN A 239 -16.99 28.85 -15.97
N VAL A 240 -17.34 28.21 -14.85
CA VAL A 240 -16.40 27.57 -13.94
C VAL A 240 -16.77 26.10 -13.81
N SER A 241 -15.81 25.24 -14.16
CA SER A 241 -15.96 23.78 -14.19
C SER A 241 -14.90 23.03 -13.36
N ALA A 242 -14.01 23.76 -12.69
CA ALA A 242 -12.97 23.20 -11.83
C ALA A 242 -13.04 23.81 -10.41
N ALA A 243 -12.72 23.01 -9.40
CA ALA A 243 -12.84 23.38 -7.99
C ALA A 243 -11.95 24.57 -7.61
N GLY A 244 -12.47 25.48 -6.79
CA GLY A 244 -11.75 26.66 -6.30
C GLY A 244 -11.32 27.67 -7.38
N ALA A 245 -11.84 27.56 -8.61
CA ALA A 245 -11.45 28.41 -9.71
C ALA A 245 -12.37 29.63 -9.89
N VAL A 246 -11.82 30.72 -10.43
CA VAL A 246 -12.50 32.00 -10.63
C VAL A 246 -12.47 32.38 -12.11
N ALA A 247 -13.63 32.61 -12.73
CA ALA A 247 -13.74 33.17 -14.07
C ALA A 247 -14.19 34.63 -14.00
N ILE A 248 -13.35 35.56 -14.45
CA ILE A 248 -13.62 37.01 -14.41
C ILE A 248 -13.77 37.55 -15.83
N GLY A 249 -14.90 38.20 -16.10
CA GLY A 249 -15.27 38.78 -17.38
C GLY A 249 -16.27 37.92 -18.17
N ARG A 250 -16.97 38.58 -19.09
CA ARG A 250 -17.94 37.93 -19.98
C ARG A 250 -17.27 36.81 -20.77
N THR A 251 -17.92 35.67 -20.95
CA THR A 251 -17.42 34.49 -21.69
C THR A 251 -16.08 33.93 -21.18
N SER A 252 -15.65 34.27 -19.96
CA SER A 252 -14.44 33.70 -19.38
C SER A 252 -14.69 32.26 -18.94
N VAL A 253 -13.69 31.40 -19.11
CA VAL A 253 -13.78 29.97 -18.80
C VAL A 253 -12.65 29.59 -17.86
N ALA A 254 -12.99 29.04 -16.69
CA ALA A 254 -12.06 28.46 -15.74
C ALA A 254 -12.29 26.95 -15.63
N ASN A 255 -11.39 26.17 -16.21
CA ASN A 255 -11.45 24.71 -16.32
C ASN A 255 -10.25 24.01 -15.68
N ARG A 256 -9.50 24.71 -14.84
CA ARG A 256 -8.37 24.18 -14.06
C ARG A 256 -8.50 24.62 -12.62
N GLU A 257 -8.29 23.70 -11.69
CA GLU A 257 -8.50 23.93 -10.25
C GLU A 257 -7.56 25.02 -9.72
N ASN A 258 -8.01 25.76 -8.70
CA ASN A 258 -7.22 26.79 -8.01
C ASN A 258 -6.63 27.87 -8.96
N THR A 259 -7.39 28.30 -9.98
CA THR A 259 -6.94 29.33 -10.93
C THR A 259 -7.89 30.52 -11.02
N VAL A 260 -7.35 31.67 -11.44
CA VAL A 260 -8.14 32.82 -11.88
C VAL A 260 -8.00 32.97 -13.39
N SER A 261 -9.08 32.71 -14.13
CA SER A 261 -9.16 32.93 -15.57
C SER A 261 -9.82 34.27 -15.88
N VAL A 262 -9.11 35.14 -16.60
CA VAL A 262 -9.63 36.42 -17.09
C VAL A 262 -10.08 36.34 -18.56
N GLY A 263 -10.24 35.14 -19.13
CA GLY A 263 -10.50 34.96 -20.56
C GLY A 263 -10.91 33.53 -20.93
N SER A 264 -10.74 33.19 -22.21
CA SER A 264 -10.98 31.87 -22.78
C SER A 264 -9.87 31.50 -23.77
N ALA A 265 -9.93 30.30 -24.34
CA ALA A 265 -8.99 29.86 -25.38
C ALA A 265 -8.96 30.81 -26.60
N THR A 266 -10.09 31.46 -26.92
CA THR A 266 -10.25 32.34 -28.07
C THR A 266 -10.19 33.83 -27.73
N LEU A 267 -10.39 34.21 -26.45
CA LEU A 267 -10.37 35.59 -26.00
C LEU A 267 -9.49 35.74 -24.76
N ARG A 268 -8.26 36.25 -24.97
CA ARG A 268 -7.32 36.57 -23.88
C ARG A 268 -7.41 38.06 -23.54
N ARG A 269 -7.30 38.41 -22.26
CA ARG A 269 -7.35 39.80 -21.78
C ARG A 269 -6.02 40.21 -21.19
N GLN A 270 -5.64 41.46 -21.41
CA GLN A 270 -4.54 42.08 -20.70
C GLN A 270 -4.97 42.41 -19.27
N VAL A 271 -4.11 42.14 -18.31
CA VAL A 271 -4.28 42.59 -16.92
C VAL A 271 -3.45 43.88 -16.77
N VAL A 272 -4.13 45.01 -16.64
CA VAL A 272 -3.52 46.34 -16.58
C VAL A 272 -3.55 46.89 -15.16
N ASN A 273 -2.74 47.92 -14.88
CA ASN A 273 -2.61 48.56 -13.56
C ASN A 273 -2.10 47.62 -12.46
N VAL A 274 -1.23 46.67 -12.82
CA VAL A 274 -0.52 45.80 -11.88
C VAL A 274 0.73 46.52 -11.38
N ALA A 275 0.99 46.50 -10.07
CA ALA A 275 2.22 47.02 -9.49
C ALA A 275 3.38 46.01 -9.68
N ALA A 276 4.62 46.47 -9.56
CA ALA A 276 5.78 45.58 -9.64
C ALA A 276 5.74 44.52 -8.51
N GLY A 277 5.80 43.24 -8.87
CA GLY A 277 5.84 42.15 -7.92
C GLY A 277 7.13 42.15 -7.09
N THR A 278 7.03 41.87 -5.80
CA THR A 278 8.17 41.86 -4.87
C THR A 278 8.39 40.50 -4.21
N GLN A 279 7.38 39.63 -4.23
CA GLN A 279 7.45 38.26 -3.74
C GLN A 279 7.46 37.27 -4.91
N ALA A 280 7.87 36.03 -4.63
CA ALA A 280 7.98 34.98 -5.64
C ALA A 280 6.64 34.65 -6.33
N ASN A 281 5.51 34.87 -5.65
CA ASN A 281 4.17 34.55 -6.15
C ASN A 281 3.41 35.78 -6.68
N ASP A 282 4.08 36.93 -6.81
CA ASP A 282 3.48 38.14 -7.38
C ASP A 282 3.51 38.09 -8.93
N ALA A 283 2.60 38.81 -9.56
CA ALA A 283 2.61 38.99 -11.01
C ALA A 283 3.78 39.91 -11.44
N VAL A 284 4.48 39.54 -12.51
CA VAL A 284 5.57 40.34 -13.10
C VAL A 284 5.00 41.33 -14.10
N ILE A 285 5.34 42.61 -13.94
CA ILE A 285 4.93 43.66 -14.90
C ILE A 285 5.93 43.79 -16.05
N VAL A 286 5.48 44.32 -17.18
CA VAL A 286 6.31 44.55 -18.38
C VAL A 286 7.58 45.36 -18.07
N GLN A 287 7.52 46.32 -17.13
CA GLN A 287 8.69 47.09 -16.70
C GLN A 287 9.76 46.22 -16.02
N GLN A 288 9.36 45.28 -15.15
CA GLN A 288 10.30 44.37 -14.48
C GLN A 288 10.93 43.40 -15.47
N LEU A 289 10.13 42.85 -16.40
CA LEU A 289 10.64 41.99 -17.46
C LEU A 289 11.60 42.76 -18.38
N ARG A 290 11.25 43.99 -18.78
CA ARG A 290 12.13 44.86 -19.58
C ARG A 290 13.45 45.14 -18.87
N ALA A 291 13.43 45.45 -17.58
CA ALA A 291 14.66 45.67 -16.81
C ALA A 291 15.55 44.40 -16.80
N GLY A 292 14.95 43.22 -16.63
CA GLY A 292 15.69 41.95 -16.70
C GLY A 292 16.28 41.65 -18.09
N VAL A 293 15.53 41.95 -19.16
CA VAL A 293 15.99 41.77 -20.54
C VAL A 293 17.10 42.77 -20.89
N GLN A 294 16.97 44.04 -20.50
CA GLN A 294 17.98 45.07 -20.76
C GLN A 294 19.29 44.80 -20.00
N ALA A 295 19.24 44.12 -18.86
CA ALA A 295 20.43 43.70 -18.13
C ALA A 295 21.31 42.70 -18.91
N LEU A 296 20.79 42.04 -19.95
CA LEU A 296 21.58 41.21 -20.85
C LEU A 296 22.55 42.05 -21.71
N GLY A 297 22.29 43.35 -21.91
CA GLY A 297 23.11 44.22 -22.75
C GLY A 297 22.91 43.99 -24.25
N GLY A 298 23.84 44.47 -25.09
CA GLY A 298 23.79 44.25 -26.54
C GLY A 298 22.57 44.83 -27.26
N GLY A 299 21.83 45.77 -26.64
CA GLY A 299 20.59 46.29 -27.22
C GLY A 299 19.37 45.37 -27.08
N ALA A 300 19.44 44.33 -26.23
CA ALA A 300 18.27 43.53 -25.89
C ALA A 300 17.19 44.41 -25.25
N ASP A 301 15.96 44.30 -25.74
CA ASP A 301 14.83 45.06 -25.23
C ASP A 301 13.52 44.31 -25.46
N LEU A 302 12.47 44.75 -24.78
CA LEU A 302 11.13 44.19 -24.88
C LEU A 302 10.24 45.10 -25.75
N ALA A 303 9.88 44.61 -26.93
CA ALA A 303 9.04 45.31 -27.90
C ALA A 303 7.60 45.52 -27.38
N ALA A 304 6.86 46.44 -27.99
CA ALA A 304 5.50 46.81 -27.58
C ALA A 304 4.49 45.64 -27.65
N ASN A 305 4.75 44.64 -28.50
CA ASN A 305 3.93 43.43 -28.63
C ASN A 305 4.32 42.32 -27.63
N GLY A 306 5.29 42.55 -26.74
CA GLY A 306 5.78 41.58 -25.76
C GLY A 306 6.85 40.62 -26.29
N SER A 307 7.31 40.75 -27.54
CA SER A 307 8.46 39.99 -28.05
C SER A 307 9.79 40.58 -27.57
N ILE A 308 10.79 39.72 -27.33
CA ILE A 308 12.13 40.13 -26.92
C ILE A 308 12.98 40.32 -28.18
N THR A 309 13.56 41.51 -28.34
CA THR A 309 14.64 41.75 -29.30
C THR A 309 15.90 41.10 -28.76
N ALA A 310 16.51 40.20 -29.54
CA ALA A 310 17.73 39.53 -29.14
C ALA A 310 18.87 40.54 -28.90
N PRO A 311 19.77 40.31 -27.93
CA PRO A 311 20.98 41.10 -27.81
C PRO A 311 21.84 40.94 -29.07
N SER A 312 22.74 41.89 -29.32
CA SER A 312 23.73 41.90 -30.40
C SER A 312 25.05 42.39 -29.82
N TYR A 313 25.99 41.46 -29.59
CA TYR A 313 27.34 41.73 -29.12
C TYR A 313 28.29 41.78 -30.32
N VAL A 314 28.94 42.92 -30.54
CA VAL A 314 29.94 43.08 -31.61
C VAL A 314 31.32 42.92 -31.00
N LEU A 315 32.01 41.83 -31.36
CA LEU A 315 33.38 41.54 -30.93
C LEU A 315 34.35 41.86 -32.06
N GLY A 316 35.43 42.58 -31.76
CA GLY A 316 36.37 43.09 -32.78
C GLY A 316 36.98 42.03 -33.71
N HIS A 317 37.03 40.77 -33.28
CA HIS A 317 37.56 39.64 -34.05
C HIS A 317 36.61 38.43 -34.13
N GLY A 318 35.42 38.49 -33.50
CA GLY A 318 34.44 37.40 -33.45
C GLY A 318 33.20 37.62 -34.32
N GLY A 319 32.98 38.85 -34.80
CA GLY A 319 31.76 39.22 -35.53
C GLY A 319 30.62 39.60 -34.58
N THR A 320 29.38 39.50 -35.06
CA THR A 320 28.18 39.87 -34.29
C THR A 320 27.50 38.62 -33.75
N HIS A 321 27.31 38.57 -32.42
CA HIS A 321 26.73 37.43 -31.71
C HIS A 321 25.41 37.82 -31.06
N THR A 322 24.38 36.99 -31.21
CA THR A 322 23.03 37.30 -30.71
C THR A 322 22.68 36.64 -29.38
N THR A 323 23.65 35.98 -28.76
CA THR A 323 23.51 35.32 -27.46
C THR A 323 24.77 35.56 -26.63
N VAL A 324 24.64 35.55 -25.31
CA VAL A 324 25.79 35.66 -24.39
C VAL A 324 26.74 34.48 -24.59
N GLY A 325 26.21 33.27 -24.77
CA GLY A 325 27.02 32.05 -24.96
C GLY A 325 27.94 32.13 -26.18
N SER A 326 27.39 32.45 -27.35
CA SER A 326 28.21 32.54 -28.59
C SER A 326 29.24 33.68 -28.55
N ALA A 327 28.94 34.78 -27.85
CA ALA A 327 29.90 35.86 -27.65
C ALA A 327 31.06 35.43 -26.73
N LEU A 328 30.78 34.63 -25.69
CA LEU A 328 31.81 34.10 -24.79
C LEU A 328 32.67 33.04 -25.48
N GLU A 329 32.07 32.15 -26.28
CA GLU A 329 32.79 31.17 -27.10
C GLU A 329 33.77 31.85 -28.06
N ALA A 330 33.33 32.91 -28.78
CA ALA A 330 34.20 33.65 -29.68
C ALA A 330 35.36 34.38 -28.95
N LEU A 331 35.14 34.84 -27.71
CA LEU A 331 36.22 35.38 -26.87
C LEU A 331 37.21 34.29 -26.44
N ASP A 332 36.71 33.10 -26.10
CA ASP A 332 37.51 31.93 -25.71
C ASP A 332 38.38 31.42 -26.87
N ASP A 333 37.81 31.31 -28.07
CA ASP A 333 38.53 30.98 -29.31
C ASP A 333 39.62 32.02 -29.62
N GLY A 334 39.30 33.31 -29.45
CA GLY A 334 40.26 34.40 -29.62
C GLY A 334 41.41 34.34 -28.60
N LEU A 335 41.12 34.00 -27.34
CA LEU A 335 42.12 33.80 -26.31
C LEU A 335 43.00 32.57 -26.60
N THR A 336 42.40 31.47 -27.03
CA THR A 336 43.11 30.24 -27.44
C THR A 336 44.07 30.50 -28.61
N THR A 337 43.63 31.27 -29.60
CA THR A 337 44.47 31.68 -30.74
C THR A 337 45.64 32.55 -30.28
N THR A 338 45.39 33.49 -29.36
CA THR A 338 46.44 34.34 -28.77
C THR A 338 47.47 33.50 -28.01
N THR A 339 47.03 32.56 -27.18
CA THR A 339 47.91 31.62 -26.47
C THR A 339 48.74 30.79 -27.44
N THR A 340 48.14 30.27 -28.51
CA THR A 340 48.85 29.51 -29.54
C THR A 340 49.92 30.35 -30.23
N THR A 341 49.58 31.58 -30.59
CA THR A 341 50.51 32.53 -31.23
C THR A 341 51.68 32.89 -30.28
N LEU A 342 51.40 33.10 -29.00
CA LEU A 342 52.43 33.36 -27.98
C LEU A 342 53.34 32.14 -27.78
N ASN A 343 52.80 30.93 -27.75
CA ASN A 343 53.60 29.70 -27.64
C ASN A 343 54.48 29.50 -28.88
N GLN A 344 53.96 29.79 -30.08
CA GLN A 344 54.74 29.77 -31.32
C GLN A 344 55.85 30.83 -31.29
N LEU A 345 55.57 32.05 -30.85
CA LEU A 345 56.57 33.10 -30.72
C LEU A 345 57.64 32.72 -29.69
N SER A 346 57.24 32.18 -28.51
CA SER A 346 58.16 31.66 -27.49
C SER A 346 59.06 30.60 -28.08
N THR A 347 58.48 29.56 -28.70
CA THR A 347 59.23 28.48 -29.35
C THR A 347 60.19 29.02 -30.40
N SER A 348 59.75 30.00 -31.19
CA SER A 348 60.57 30.55 -32.27
C SER A 348 61.69 31.45 -31.74
N LEU A 349 61.48 32.10 -30.58
CA LEU A 349 62.48 32.89 -29.86
C LEU A 349 63.49 31.97 -29.14
N ASP A 350 63.02 30.90 -28.50
CA ASP A 350 63.82 29.88 -27.82
C ASP A 350 64.72 29.12 -28.82
N ASN A 351 64.16 28.82 -30.01
CA ASN A 351 64.92 28.22 -31.11
C ASN A 351 65.80 29.23 -31.86
N GLY A 352 65.77 30.52 -31.51
CA GLY A 352 66.55 31.56 -32.18
C GLY A 352 66.18 31.79 -33.66
N THR A 353 64.99 31.39 -34.09
CA THR A 353 64.52 31.51 -35.49
C THR A 353 63.85 32.86 -35.79
N VAL A 354 63.64 33.71 -34.78
CA VAL A 354 63.11 35.07 -34.91
C VAL A 354 63.89 36.01 -33.99
N GLY A 355 64.04 37.28 -34.37
CA GLY A 355 64.72 38.30 -33.56
C GLY A 355 65.86 38.99 -34.29
N LEU A 356 66.69 39.77 -33.60
CA LEU A 356 67.85 40.42 -34.22
C LEU A 356 69.05 39.50 -34.35
N VAL A 357 69.22 38.51 -33.47
CA VAL A 357 70.25 37.48 -33.58
C VAL A 357 69.54 36.17 -33.87
N GLN A 358 69.75 35.60 -35.05
CA GLN A 358 69.00 34.42 -35.50
C GLN A 358 69.92 33.29 -35.97
N GLN A 359 69.48 32.06 -35.73
CA GLN A 359 70.03 30.84 -36.30
C GLN A 359 68.94 30.11 -37.09
N ALA A 360 69.11 29.98 -38.41
CA ALA A 360 68.07 29.35 -39.24
C ALA A 360 67.88 27.84 -38.95
N ALA A 361 68.95 27.16 -38.58
CA ALA A 361 68.97 25.75 -38.15
C ALA A 361 70.21 25.47 -37.30
N ALA A 362 70.17 24.43 -36.47
CA ALA A 362 71.34 24.04 -35.66
C ALA A 362 72.58 23.81 -36.55
N GLY A 363 73.66 24.53 -36.26
CA GLY A 363 74.91 24.48 -37.03
C GLY A 363 74.99 25.46 -38.21
N ALA A 364 73.91 26.18 -38.52
CA ALA A 364 73.97 27.34 -39.42
C ALA A 364 74.63 28.54 -38.74
N ASP A 365 75.13 29.48 -39.54
CA ASP A 365 75.72 30.71 -39.04
C ASP A 365 74.73 31.53 -38.22
N LEU A 366 75.21 32.14 -37.14
CA LEU A 366 74.46 33.11 -36.37
C LEU A 366 74.46 34.44 -37.14
N THR A 367 73.29 34.87 -37.56
CA THR A 367 73.11 36.14 -38.29
C THR A 367 72.66 37.23 -37.34
N VAL A 368 73.10 38.47 -37.57
CA VAL A 368 72.65 39.65 -36.83
C VAL A 368 71.96 40.60 -37.80
N GLY A 369 70.66 40.80 -37.65
CA GLY A 369 69.88 41.74 -38.44
C GLY A 369 69.75 41.39 -39.92
N ALA A 370 69.94 40.14 -40.35
CA ALA A 370 70.01 39.78 -41.77
C ALA A 370 68.73 40.07 -42.58
N SER A 371 67.56 40.14 -41.93
CA SER A 371 66.28 40.51 -42.56
C SER A 371 65.92 42.00 -42.42
N THR A 372 66.81 42.80 -41.86
CA THR A 372 66.65 44.24 -41.59
C THR A 372 67.84 45.01 -42.17
N ASP A 373 67.68 46.30 -42.47
CA ASP A 373 68.80 47.11 -42.96
C ASP A 373 69.78 47.46 -41.82
N GLY A 374 71.07 47.51 -42.12
CA GLY A 374 72.13 47.76 -41.15
C GLY A 374 73.51 47.34 -41.67
N ALA A 375 74.35 48.31 -42.03
CA ALA A 375 75.71 48.06 -42.53
C ALA A 375 76.77 47.80 -41.44
N ALA A 376 76.42 47.96 -40.15
CA ALA A 376 77.36 47.80 -39.03
C ALA A 376 76.65 47.35 -37.74
N VAL A 377 77.37 46.58 -36.91
CA VAL A 377 76.95 46.19 -35.55
C VAL A 377 77.73 47.00 -34.54
N ASP A 378 77.08 47.90 -33.79
CA ASP A 378 77.71 48.68 -32.72
C ASP A 378 77.66 47.91 -31.38
N PHE A 379 78.84 47.58 -30.85
CA PHE A 379 78.99 46.89 -29.57
C PHE A 379 79.12 47.82 -28.37
N ASN A 380 79.02 49.14 -28.55
CA ASN A 380 78.96 50.10 -27.45
C ASN A 380 77.71 49.88 -26.59
N GLY A 381 77.91 49.65 -25.29
CA GLY A 381 76.85 49.62 -24.29
C GLY A 381 76.83 50.92 -23.49
N THR A 382 75.81 51.09 -22.66
CA THR A 382 75.76 52.20 -21.68
C THR A 382 76.92 52.17 -20.67
N ALA A 383 77.59 51.02 -20.54
CA ALA A 383 78.82 50.83 -19.75
C ALA A 383 80.12 50.87 -20.58
N GLY A 384 80.07 51.31 -21.85
CA GLY A 384 81.21 51.37 -22.78
C GLY A 384 81.26 50.22 -23.80
N ALA A 385 82.33 50.18 -24.61
CA ALA A 385 82.53 49.16 -25.65
C ALA A 385 82.61 47.73 -25.06
N ARG A 386 81.88 46.77 -25.66
CA ARG A 386 81.94 45.35 -25.25
C ARG A 386 83.17 44.67 -25.86
N ARG A 387 83.76 43.73 -25.12
CA ARG A 387 84.88 42.91 -25.58
C ARG A 387 84.35 41.64 -26.26
N LEU A 388 84.63 41.43 -27.55
CA LEU A 388 84.44 40.13 -28.19
C LEU A 388 85.56 39.16 -27.76
N ARG A 389 85.19 37.99 -27.23
CA ARG A 389 86.12 36.89 -26.87
C ARG A 389 85.65 35.61 -27.56
N GLY A 390 86.56 34.68 -27.84
CA GLY A 390 86.24 33.42 -28.52
C GLY A 390 86.18 33.50 -30.04
N VAL A 391 86.69 34.58 -30.64
CA VAL A 391 86.86 34.73 -32.10
C VAL A 391 88.06 33.88 -32.53
N ALA A 392 87.87 33.03 -33.53
CA ALA A 392 88.94 32.25 -34.15
C ALA A 392 89.84 33.14 -35.02
N ASP A 393 91.06 32.69 -35.33
CA ASP A 393 91.96 33.42 -36.22
C ASP A 393 91.35 33.59 -37.62
N ALA A 394 91.31 34.84 -38.12
CA ALA A 394 90.77 35.19 -39.42
C ALA A 394 91.57 34.53 -40.56
N THR A 395 90.86 33.87 -41.47
CA THR A 395 91.39 33.23 -42.69
C THR A 395 90.91 33.94 -43.97
N ALA A 396 89.90 34.81 -43.87
CA ALA A 396 89.39 35.64 -44.96
C ALA A 396 89.47 37.15 -44.65
N ALA A 397 89.36 37.98 -45.68
CA ALA A 397 89.56 39.44 -45.57
C ALA A 397 88.40 40.18 -44.87
N ASP A 398 87.24 39.54 -44.77
CA ASP A 398 86.00 40.01 -44.16
C ASP A 398 85.77 39.46 -42.74
N GLU A 399 86.72 38.68 -42.21
CA GLU A 399 86.68 38.16 -40.85
C GLU A 399 87.39 39.08 -39.85
N ALA A 400 86.98 39.02 -38.58
CA ALA A 400 87.60 39.80 -37.52
C ALA A 400 88.94 39.21 -37.08
N VAL A 401 90.02 40.00 -37.16
CA VAL A 401 91.39 39.59 -36.80
C VAL A 401 91.58 39.52 -35.28
N THR A 402 92.23 38.46 -34.78
CA THR A 402 92.52 38.31 -33.34
C THR A 402 93.73 39.16 -32.92
N LEU A 403 93.85 39.48 -31.62
CA LEU A 403 95.03 40.19 -31.11
C LEU A 403 96.33 39.41 -31.36
N ALA A 404 96.28 38.07 -31.36
CA ALA A 404 97.43 37.22 -31.65
C ALA A 404 97.90 37.39 -33.11
N GLN A 405 96.97 37.43 -34.08
CA GLN A 405 97.29 37.70 -35.48
C GLN A 405 97.87 39.10 -35.69
N LEU A 406 97.32 40.12 -35.01
CA LEU A 406 97.86 41.48 -35.05
C LEU A 406 99.27 41.55 -34.44
N GLN A 407 99.50 40.87 -33.30
CA GLN A 407 100.82 40.79 -32.67
C GLN A 407 101.84 40.10 -33.58
N ALA A 408 101.47 38.98 -34.24
CA ALA A 408 102.35 38.29 -35.19
C ALA A 408 102.75 39.20 -36.36
N SER A 409 101.80 39.96 -36.93
CA SER A 409 102.08 40.96 -37.96
C SER A 409 102.99 42.08 -37.44
N SER A 410 102.74 42.60 -36.24
CA SER A 410 103.55 43.67 -35.63
C SER A 410 104.96 43.22 -35.27
N THR A 411 105.14 41.97 -34.81
CA THR A 411 106.46 41.36 -34.60
C THR A 411 107.22 41.23 -35.91
N SER A 412 106.57 40.76 -36.98
CA SER A 412 107.20 40.66 -38.30
C SER A 412 107.70 42.01 -38.82
N VAL A 413 106.99 43.12 -38.54
CA VAL A 413 107.41 44.46 -38.95
C VAL A 413 108.51 45.02 -38.02
N ALA A 414 108.46 44.74 -36.71
CA ALA A 414 109.52 45.13 -35.77
C ALA A 414 110.86 44.44 -36.11
N ASP A 415 110.82 43.14 -36.45
CA ASP A 415 111.99 42.38 -36.89
C ASP A 415 112.57 42.94 -38.21
N ALA A 416 111.70 43.36 -39.14
CA ALA A 416 112.12 43.97 -40.40
C ALA A 416 112.74 45.37 -40.23
N LEU A 417 112.34 46.13 -39.19
CA LEU A 417 112.93 47.43 -38.86
C LEU A 417 114.30 47.27 -38.16
N GLY A 418 114.45 46.29 -37.25
CA GLY A 418 115.70 46.10 -36.51
C GLY A 418 116.01 47.25 -35.53
N GLY A 419 117.28 47.44 -35.13
CA GLY A 419 117.67 48.51 -34.21
C GLY A 419 117.06 48.41 -32.80
N GLY A 420 116.76 47.18 -32.35
CA GLY A 420 116.12 46.93 -31.04
C GLY A 420 114.61 47.22 -30.99
N SER A 421 113.94 47.44 -32.14
CA SER A 421 112.48 47.56 -32.19
C SER A 421 111.80 46.26 -31.75
N VAL A 422 110.76 46.38 -30.94
CA VAL A 422 109.95 45.27 -30.43
C VAL A 422 108.47 45.63 -30.47
N ALA A 423 107.60 44.66 -30.77
CA ALA A 423 106.16 44.83 -30.65
C ALA A 423 105.72 44.60 -29.20
N ASP A 424 104.91 45.50 -28.64
CA ASP A 424 104.38 45.36 -27.29
C ASP A 424 103.18 44.39 -27.22
N ALA A 425 102.72 44.09 -26.01
CA ALA A 425 101.59 43.18 -25.76
C ALA A 425 100.25 43.68 -26.34
N GLN A 426 100.20 44.91 -26.86
CA GLN A 426 99.03 45.53 -27.48
C GLN A 426 99.19 45.65 -29.01
N GLY A 427 100.27 45.10 -29.58
CA GLY A 427 100.54 45.09 -31.02
C GLY A 427 101.10 46.41 -31.55
N ARG A 428 101.57 47.32 -30.69
CA ARG A 428 102.25 48.57 -31.13
C ARG A 428 103.74 48.32 -31.29
N ILE A 429 104.32 48.87 -32.35
CA ILE A 429 105.74 48.71 -32.66
C ILE A 429 106.53 49.82 -31.98
N GLY A 430 107.50 49.46 -31.15
CA GLY A 430 108.42 50.42 -30.50
C GLY A 430 109.34 51.09 -31.53
N ALA A 431 109.64 52.37 -31.34
CA ALA A 431 110.53 53.11 -32.23
C ALA A 431 111.91 52.42 -32.30
N PRO A 432 112.41 52.06 -33.49
CA PRO A 432 113.76 51.51 -33.62
C PRO A 432 114.77 52.57 -33.17
N THR A 433 115.84 52.16 -32.50
CA THR A 433 116.91 53.07 -32.07
C THR A 433 118.19 52.69 -32.80
N TYR A 434 118.53 53.48 -33.81
CA TYR A 434 119.81 53.33 -34.52
C TYR A 434 120.83 54.26 -33.88
N THR A 435 121.89 53.71 -33.29
CA THR A 435 123.00 54.48 -32.74
C THR A 435 124.03 54.70 -33.83
N VAL A 436 123.98 55.88 -34.43
CA VAL A 436 125.09 56.41 -35.22
C VAL A 436 125.81 57.36 -34.28
N ALA A 437 127.14 57.36 -34.26
CA ALA A 437 127.87 58.47 -33.64
C ALA A 437 127.82 58.69 -32.12
N GLY A 438 127.13 57.83 -31.35
CA GLY A 438 126.82 58.11 -29.95
C GLY A 438 125.54 58.94 -29.75
N SER A 439 124.84 59.29 -30.83
CA SER A 439 123.49 59.86 -30.80
C SER A 439 122.48 58.85 -31.33
N SER A 440 121.32 58.78 -30.68
CA SER A 440 120.28 57.81 -30.98
C SER A 440 119.25 58.41 -31.93
N TYR A 441 118.98 57.74 -33.05
CA TYR A 441 118.00 58.18 -34.05
C TYR A 441 116.81 57.23 -34.08
N GLY A 442 115.60 57.82 -34.01
CA GLY A 442 114.33 57.09 -33.86
C GLY A 442 113.69 56.61 -35.17
N ASN A 443 114.30 56.91 -36.32
CA ASN A 443 113.91 56.39 -37.63
C ASN A 443 115.13 56.32 -38.56
N VAL A 444 114.99 55.56 -39.66
CA VAL A 444 116.09 55.28 -40.60
C VAL A 444 116.53 56.53 -41.37
N GLY A 445 115.63 57.49 -41.64
CA GLY A 445 115.92 58.70 -42.41
C GLY A 445 116.81 59.70 -41.65
N ASP A 446 116.54 59.92 -40.37
CA ASP A 446 117.30 60.85 -39.53
C ASP A 446 118.68 60.27 -39.17
N ALA A 447 118.79 58.94 -39.04
CA ALA A 447 120.06 58.25 -38.82
C ALA A 447 121.04 58.43 -40.02
N LEU A 448 120.53 58.37 -41.25
CA LEU A 448 121.33 58.63 -42.46
C LEU A 448 121.71 60.11 -42.59
N THR A 449 120.80 61.02 -42.28
CA THR A 449 121.04 62.48 -42.31
C THR A 449 122.08 62.92 -41.28
N ALA A 450 122.12 62.25 -40.13
CA ALA A 450 123.13 62.50 -39.11
C ALA A 450 124.51 61.93 -39.44
N LEU A 451 124.59 60.77 -40.10
CA LEU A 451 125.87 60.25 -40.60
C LEU A 451 126.47 61.21 -41.64
N ASP A 452 125.63 61.83 -42.47
CA ASP A 452 125.99 62.86 -43.45
C ASP A 452 126.48 64.16 -42.77
N GLY A 453 125.78 64.65 -41.74
CA GLY A 453 126.17 65.85 -40.97
C GLY A 453 127.45 65.70 -40.15
N ARG A 454 127.75 64.51 -39.62
CA ARG A 454 128.92 64.28 -38.75
C ARG A 454 130.26 64.20 -39.48
N VAL A 455 130.22 63.82 -40.75
CA VAL A 455 131.38 63.89 -41.64
C VAL A 455 131.75 65.37 -41.91
N GLY A 456 130.83 66.32 -41.72
CA GLY A 456 131.07 67.76 -41.78
C GLY A 456 131.53 68.44 -40.47
N SER A 457 130.97 68.09 -39.31
CA SER A 457 131.20 68.82 -38.04
C SER A 457 132.47 68.43 -37.29
N THR A 458 132.99 67.21 -37.48
CA THR A 458 134.24 66.73 -36.84
C THR A 458 135.48 67.56 -37.26
N GLY A 459 135.39 68.31 -38.36
CA GLY A 459 136.45 69.22 -38.82
C GLY A 459 136.48 70.60 -38.14
N GLN A 460 135.42 71.02 -37.43
CA GLN A 460 135.28 72.37 -36.85
C GLN A 460 135.24 72.36 -35.31
N ASP A 461 134.70 71.31 -34.69
CA ASP A 461 134.56 71.22 -33.21
C ASP A 461 135.89 71.10 -32.44
N LEU A 462 137.01 70.77 -33.10
CA LEU A 462 138.32 70.68 -32.45
C LEU A 462 139.00 72.05 -32.22
N ALA A 463 138.49 73.13 -32.84
CA ALA A 463 139.06 74.48 -32.74
C ALA A 463 138.44 75.32 -31.62
N ASP A 464 137.14 75.16 -31.32
CA ASP A 464 136.38 76.09 -30.47
C ASP A 464 136.29 75.68 -28.99
N LEU A 465 136.53 74.41 -28.65
CA LEU A 465 136.38 73.87 -27.29
C LEU A 465 137.54 74.22 -26.34
N ARG A 466 138.57 74.92 -26.82
CA ARG A 466 139.73 75.34 -26.01
C ARG A 466 139.51 76.65 -25.25
N ASP A 467 138.53 77.46 -25.63
CA ASP A 467 138.45 78.87 -25.19
C ASP A 467 137.29 79.21 -24.20
N ALA A 468 136.40 78.29 -23.82
CA ALA A 468 135.09 78.69 -23.25
C ALA A 468 134.64 78.21 -21.84
N LEU A 469 135.43 77.50 -21.00
CA LEU A 469 134.90 77.00 -19.71
C LEU A 469 135.73 77.34 -18.45
N ASP A 470 136.23 78.57 -18.34
CA ASP A 470 136.92 79.09 -17.15
C ASP A 470 136.15 80.22 -16.41
N ALA A 471 134.82 80.35 -16.55
CA ALA A 471 134.04 81.37 -15.79
C ALA A 471 132.52 81.10 -15.61
N GLY A 472 132.12 80.54 -14.45
CA GLY A 472 130.91 80.83 -13.64
C GLY A 472 129.46 80.73 -14.18
N SER A 473 128.53 80.13 -13.41
CA SER A 473 127.08 80.12 -13.71
C SER A 473 126.15 80.52 -12.53
N ARG A 474 125.12 81.30 -12.88
CA ARG A 474 124.31 82.20 -12.02
C ARG A 474 122.96 81.63 -11.54
N TYR A 475 122.79 80.31 -11.48
CA TYR A 475 121.46 79.70 -11.24
C TYR A 475 121.31 78.88 -9.94
N PHE A 476 122.29 78.86 -9.04
CA PHE A 476 122.18 78.22 -7.72
C PHE A 476 122.63 79.15 -6.58
N LYS A 477 121.74 79.47 -5.63
CA LYS A 477 122.05 80.12 -4.35
C LYS A 477 121.80 79.10 -3.23
N ALA A 478 122.85 78.52 -2.67
CA ALA A 478 122.77 77.73 -1.44
C ALA A 478 123.19 78.62 -0.26
N ASP A 479 122.29 78.84 0.70
CA ASP A 479 122.61 79.49 1.98
C ASP A 479 122.92 78.39 3.01
N GLY A 480 124.20 78.18 3.28
CA GLY A 480 124.72 77.19 4.21
C GLY A 480 126.05 77.67 4.79
N SER A 481 126.18 77.62 6.12
CA SER A 481 127.21 78.34 6.90
C SER A 481 128.57 77.61 6.97
N GLY A 482 129.11 77.23 5.81
CA GLY A 482 130.45 76.64 5.70
C GLY A 482 130.48 75.10 5.74
N VAL A 483 131.71 74.56 5.76
CA VAL A 483 132.15 73.19 5.41
C VAL A 483 131.51 71.99 6.16
N ALA A 484 130.41 72.18 6.89
CA ALA A 484 129.62 71.11 7.51
C ALA A 484 128.26 70.86 6.82
N ASP A 485 127.82 71.75 5.93
CA ASP A 485 126.49 71.72 5.29
C ASP A 485 126.51 71.26 3.81
N GLU A 486 127.58 70.61 3.36
CA GLU A 486 127.81 70.31 1.94
C GLU A 486 126.72 69.40 1.34
N ALA A 487 126.22 69.80 0.17
CA ALA A 487 125.30 68.97 -0.60
C ALA A 487 126.10 67.86 -1.30
N ALA A 488 125.77 66.60 -1.01
CA ALA A 488 126.52 65.44 -1.47
C ALA A 488 125.82 64.75 -2.65
N ALA A 489 126.28 65.01 -3.87
CA ALA A 489 125.86 64.31 -5.08
C ALA A 489 126.88 63.21 -5.44
N THR A 490 126.80 62.06 -4.75
CA THR A 490 127.79 60.97 -4.89
C THR A 490 127.38 59.88 -5.87
N GLY A 491 126.13 59.87 -6.33
CA GLY A 491 125.65 58.98 -7.38
C GLY A 491 126.03 59.45 -8.78
N SER A 492 126.19 58.50 -9.71
CA SER A 492 126.46 58.80 -11.13
C SER A 492 125.34 59.68 -11.72
N GLY A 493 125.65 60.94 -12.05
CA GLY A 493 124.69 61.89 -12.65
C GLY A 493 123.67 62.48 -11.66
N SER A 494 123.95 62.47 -10.36
CA SER A 494 123.02 62.96 -9.33
C SER A 494 123.08 64.48 -9.10
N VAL A 495 122.01 65.03 -8.52
CA VAL A 495 121.87 66.47 -8.20
C VAL A 495 121.51 66.62 -6.72
N ALA A 496 122.35 67.30 -5.96
CA ALA A 496 122.08 67.66 -4.57
C ALA A 496 122.09 69.19 -4.41
N ALA A 497 120.98 69.77 -3.93
CA ALA A 497 120.83 71.21 -3.74
C ALA A 497 120.12 71.55 -2.42
N GLY A 498 120.84 72.18 -1.50
CA GLY A 498 120.37 72.50 -0.14
C GLY A 498 121.29 71.94 0.94
N ALA A 499 121.35 72.59 2.10
CA ALA A 499 122.25 72.19 3.18
C ALA A 499 121.97 70.75 3.66
N SER A 500 123.02 69.92 3.74
CA SER A 500 122.94 68.50 4.09
C SER A 500 122.05 67.62 3.19
N ALA A 501 121.76 68.06 1.95
CA ALA A 501 121.07 67.23 0.96
C ALA A 501 122.02 66.13 0.43
N ALA A 502 121.55 64.88 0.30
CA ALA A 502 122.36 63.76 -0.18
C ALA A 502 121.65 62.97 -1.29
N ALA A 503 122.23 62.99 -2.49
CA ALA A 503 121.79 62.21 -3.64
C ALA A 503 122.85 61.15 -3.99
N SER A 504 122.74 59.99 -3.36
CA SER A 504 123.72 58.90 -3.43
C SER A 504 123.39 57.80 -4.43
N ALA A 505 122.14 57.71 -4.91
CA ALA A 505 121.76 56.79 -6.00
C ALA A 505 122.11 57.36 -7.39
N ALA A 506 122.30 56.50 -8.40
CA ALA A 506 122.56 56.97 -9.76
C ALA A 506 121.34 57.77 -10.27
N GLN A 507 121.58 58.91 -10.93
CA GLN A 507 120.55 59.83 -11.42
C GLN A 507 119.61 60.38 -10.32
N GLY A 508 119.98 60.27 -9.04
CA GLY A 508 119.14 60.74 -7.93
C GLY A 508 119.10 62.27 -7.79
N VAL A 509 117.98 62.82 -7.32
CA VAL A 509 117.79 64.27 -7.12
C VAL A 509 117.35 64.56 -5.69
N ALA A 510 118.16 65.27 -4.91
CA ALA A 510 117.83 65.67 -3.54
C ALA A 510 117.84 67.20 -3.40
N ILE A 511 116.67 67.80 -3.17
CA ILE A 511 116.50 69.26 -3.12
C ILE A 511 115.74 69.66 -1.84
N GLY A 512 116.39 70.43 -0.97
CA GLY A 512 115.87 70.85 0.34
C GLY A 512 116.76 70.43 1.51
N TRP A 513 116.62 71.10 2.67
CA TRP A 513 117.45 70.84 3.86
C TRP A 513 117.30 69.39 4.33
N GLY A 514 118.40 68.62 4.39
CA GLY A 514 118.39 67.23 4.86
C GLY A 514 117.66 66.22 3.94
N ALA A 515 117.30 66.61 2.72
CA ALA A 515 116.66 65.72 1.74
C ALA A 515 117.61 64.57 1.32
N ARG A 516 117.10 63.35 1.16
CA ARG A 516 117.91 62.17 0.80
C ARG A 516 117.29 61.35 -0.34
N ALA A 517 118.02 61.22 -1.44
CA ALA A 517 117.76 60.29 -2.54
C ALA A 517 118.80 59.15 -2.48
N GLY A 518 118.49 58.13 -1.68
CA GLY A 518 119.50 57.30 -1.01
C GLY A 518 119.99 56.08 -1.78
N ASN A 519 119.07 55.25 -2.28
CA ASN A 519 119.37 53.84 -2.58
C ASN A 519 118.78 53.28 -3.89
N GLY A 520 117.83 53.95 -4.53
CA GLY A 520 117.22 53.48 -5.79
C GLY A 520 117.59 54.41 -6.95
N ASP A 521 118.02 53.84 -8.08
CA ASP A 521 118.40 54.60 -9.28
C ASP A 521 117.21 55.47 -9.76
N GLY A 522 117.45 56.74 -10.05
CA GLY A 522 116.40 57.70 -10.44
C GLY A 522 115.50 58.23 -9.30
N ALA A 523 115.84 57.99 -8.03
CA ALA A 523 115.06 58.49 -6.89
C ALA A 523 115.13 60.03 -6.74
N MET A 524 113.99 60.68 -6.48
CA MET A 524 113.86 62.14 -6.33
C MET A 524 113.23 62.52 -4.98
N ALA A 525 113.97 63.23 -4.11
CA ALA A 525 113.48 63.76 -2.84
C ALA A 525 113.44 65.30 -2.90
N LEU A 526 112.25 65.88 -2.86
CA LEU A 526 112.00 67.32 -3.01
C LEU A 526 111.24 67.86 -1.78
N GLY A 527 111.93 68.56 -0.88
CA GLY A 527 111.40 69.09 0.38
C GLY A 527 112.32 68.81 1.57
N ALA A 528 112.23 69.60 2.64
CA ALA A 528 113.09 69.43 3.82
C ALA A 528 112.89 68.04 4.46
N ASN A 529 113.99 67.29 4.68
CA ASN A 529 114.00 65.92 5.20
C ASN A 529 113.20 64.88 4.40
N ALA A 530 112.82 65.17 3.15
CA ALA A 530 112.20 64.18 2.29
C ALA A 530 113.18 63.02 2.01
N ARG A 531 112.68 61.78 1.95
CA ARG A 531 113.48 60.56 1.72
C ARG A 531 112.89 59.73 0.59
N ALA A 532 113.59 59.63 -0.54
CA ALA A 532 113.27 58.70 -1.61
C ALA A 532 114.31 57.59 -1.64
N THR A 533 113.90 56.35 -1.35
CA THR A 533 114.80 55.19 -1.25
C THR A 533 114.48 54.07 -2.22
N GLY A 534 113.31 54.07 -2.87
CA GLY A 534 112.99 53.15 -3.97
C GLY A 534 113.47 53.65 -5.34
N GLU A 535 113.70 52.74 -6.28
CA GLU A 535 114.11 53.02 -7.66
C GLU A 535 113.04 53.82 -8.40
N ASN A 536 113.44 54.88 -9.12
CA ASN A 536 112.58 55.74 -9.92
C ASN A 536 111.37 56.34 -9.15
N SER A 537 111.56 56.57 -7.84
CA SER A 537 110.51 57.06 -6.93
C SER A 537 110.65 58.55 -6.60
N VAL A 538 109.56 59.21 -6.21
CA VAL A 538 109.52 60.65 -5.91
C VAL A 538 108.92 60.89 -4.52
N ALA A 539 109.71 61.39 -3.57
CA ALA A 539 109.22 61.91 -2.30
C ALA A 539 109.03 63.44 -2.41
N LEU A 540 107.78 63.90 -2.40
CA LEU A 540 107.41 65.29 -2.66
C LEU A 540 106.78 65.94 -1.42
N GLY A 541 107.47 66.92 -0.83
CA GLY A 541 107.06 67.64 0.37
C GLY A 541 107.94 67.32 1.59
N ALA A 542 107.93 68.20 2.59
CA ALA A 542 108.77 68.03 3.78
C ALA A 542 108.47 66.70 4.50
N GLU A 543 109.52 65.96 4.89
CA GLU A 543 109.44 64.66 5.55
C GLU A 543 108.70 63.55 4.77
N ALA A 544 108.37 63.77 3.48
CA ALA A 544 107.75 62.72 2.67
C ALA A 544 108.71 61.53 2.50
N VAL A 545 108.18 60.31 2.51
CA VAL A 545 108.96 59.07 2.36
C VAL A 545 108.42 58.26 1.19
N ALA A 546 109.25 58.02 0.19
CA ALA A 546 108.99 57.12 -0.95
C ALA A 546 109.95 55.93 -0.86
N ASP A 547 109.50 54.85 -0.22
CA ASP A 547 110.31 53.68 0.14
C ASP A 547 110.11 52.47 -0.79
N ARG A 548 109.34 52.64 -1.87
CA ARG A 548 109.04 51.62 -2.89
C ARG A 548 109.43 52.12 -4.28
N ASP A 549 109.73 51.20 -5.19
CA ASP A 549 110.11 51.54 -6.57
C ASP A 549 108.89 52.06 -7.37
N ASN A 550 109.12 52.99 -8.30
CA ASN A 550 108.14 53.60 -9.22
C ASN A 550 106.91 54.26 -8.55
N VAL A 551 107.08 54.90 -7.38
CA VAL A 551 105.97 55.60 -6.69
C VAL A 551 106.24 57.10 -6.52
N VAL A 552 105.17 57.90 -6.51
CA VAL A 552 105.20 59.29 -6.02
C VAL A 552 104.52 59.33 -4.66
N SER A 553 105.27 59.64 -3.61
CA SER A 553 104.77 59.80 -2.24
C SER A 553 104.76 61.27 -1.85
N VAL A 554 103.62 61.76 -1.37
CA VAL A 554 103.45 63.14 -0.87
C VAL A 554 103.44 63.24 0.66
N GLY A 555 103.68 62.14 1.37
CA GLY A 555 103.55 62.05 2.84
C GLY A 555 104.39 60.93 3.44
N TRP A 556 104.19 60.64 4.73
CA TRP A 556 104.88 59.56 5.42
C TRP A 556 103.94 58.76 6.34
N GLY A 557 104.13 57.43 6.35
CA GLY A 557 103.37 56.46 7.16
C GLY A 557 101.93 56.22 6.67
N MET A 558 101.56 54.98 6.35
CA MET A 558 100.16 54.66 6.05
C MET A 558 99.31 54.78 7.34
N GLY A 559 98.53 55.86 7.48
CA GLY A 559 97.48 55.98 8.50
C GLY A 559 97.76 56.86 9.73
N GLY A 560 98.75 57.75 9.71
CA GLY A 560 99.01 58.74 10.78
C GLY A 560 99.11 60.19 10.29
N ASN A 561 99.28 61.14 11.22
CA ASN A 561 99.35 62.62 11.05
C ASN A 561 100.42 63.14 10.04
N GLY A 562 101.06 62.27 9.25
CA GLY A 562 102.00 62.58 8.17
C GLY A 562 101.50 62.33 6.74
N THR A 563 100.28 61.80 6.55
CA THR A 563 99.64 61.68 5.22
C THR A 563 99.06 63.01 4.77
N ARG A 564 99.16 63.33 3.48
CA ARG A 564 98.70 64.61 2.91
C ARG A 564 97.56 64.38 1.92
N GLN A 565 96.54 65.23 1.98
CA GLN A 565 95.50 65.26 0.96
C GLN A 565 96.04 65.90 -0.32
N VAL A 566 95.74 65.29 -1.46
CA VAL A 566 96.00 65.90 -2.77
C VAL A 566 94.74 66.65 -3.18
N ILE A 567 94.79 67.98 -3.13
CA ILE A 567 93.67 68.86 -3.52
C ILE A 567 93.87 69.37 -4.95
N ASN A 568 92.77 69.80 -5.58
CA ASN A 568 92.73 70.26 -6.99
C ASN A 568 93.06 69.18 -8.04
N VAL A 569 92.74 67.92 -7.75
CA VAL A 569 92.85 66.81 -8.69
C VAL A 569 91.65 66.83 -9.63
N ALA A 570 91.89 67.07 -10.93
CA ALA A 570 90.85 66.95 -11.96
C ALA A 570 90.34 65.50 -12.04
N ASN A 571 89.18 65.30 -12.68
CA ASN A 571 88.64 63.94 -12.86
C ASN A 571 89.61 63.10 -13.70
N GLY A 572 90.02 61.93 -13.19
CA GLY A 572 90.83 60.97 -13.94
C GLY A 572 90.07 60.46 -15.17
N THR A 573 90.73 60.42 -16.31
CA THR A 573 90.17 59.97 -17.61
C THR A 573 90.87 58.73 -18.17
N ALA A 574 92.06 58.40 -17.67
CA ALA A 574 92.80 57.17 -17.95
C ALA A 574 92.85 56.25 -16.72
N ALA A 575 93.10 54.95 -16.96
CA ALA A 575 93.08 53.92 -15.91
C ALA A 575 94.13 54.11 -14.79
N ALA A 576 95.18 54.89 -15.03
CA ALA A 576 96.24 55.19 -14.06
C ALA A 576 96.09 56.57 -13.40
N ASP A 577 95.08 57.36 -13.78
CA ASP A 577 94.84 58.67 -13.17
C ASP A 577 94.30 58.52 -11.74
N ALA A 578 94.61 59.49 -10.88
CA ALA A 578 94.03 59.54 -9.54
C ALA A 578 92.52 59.86 -9.60
N VAL A 579 91.71 59.04 -8.94
CA VAL A 579 90.26 59.24 -8.83
C VAL A 579 89.95 60.19 -7.67
N ASN A 580 89.18 61.26 -7.93
CA ASN A 580 88.75 62.17 -6.88
C ASN A 580 87.36 61.78 -6.31
N VAL A 581 86.95 62.39 -5.18
CA VAL A 581 85.66 62.09 -4.53
C VAL A 581 84.47 62.43 -5.43
N GLN A 582 84.56 63.42 -6.32
CA GLN A 582 83.48 63.76 -7.26
C GLN A 582 83.20 62.63 -8.25
N GLN A 583 84.21 61.86 -8.66
CA GLN A 583 84.04 60.68 -9.51
C GLN A 583 83.50 59.47 -8.73
N LEU A 584 83.80 59.36 -7.44
CA LEU A 584 83.35 58.24 -6.61
C LEU A 584 81.89 58.37 -6.15
N ARG A 585 81.40 59.59 -5.90
CA ARG A 585 80.01 59.84 -5.45
C ARG A 585 78.93 59.24 -6.36
N PRO A 586 78.91 59.49 -7.69
CA PRO A 586 77.89 58.89 -8.56
C PRO A 586 77.97 57.36 -8.63
N VAL A 587 79.15 56.77 -8.42
CA VAL A 587 79.31 55.31 -8.29
C VAL A 587 78.66 54.80 -7.01
N ILE A 588 78.82 55.50 -5.88
CA ILE A 588 78.20 55.14 -4.59
C ILE A 588 76.67 55.32 -4.65
N ASP A 589 76.19 56.43 -5.21
CA ASP A 589 74.75 56.71 -5.36
C ASP A 589 74.08 55.65 -6.25
N GLY A 590 74.80 55.15 -7.27
CA GLY A 590 74.34 54.08 -8.15
C GLY A 590 74.23 52.69 -7.49
N LEU A 591 74.93 52.45 -6.37
CA LEU A 591 74.82 51.17 -5.64
C LEU A 591 73.47 51.04 -4.90
N GLY A 592 72.83 52.15 -4.50
CA GLY A 592 71.55 52.10 -3.77
C GLY A 592 71.65 51.45 -2.38
N GLY A 593 70.55 50.99 -1.81
CA GLY A 593 70.55 50.22 -0.54
C GLY A 593 71.08 50.97 0.70
N GLY A 594 71.14 52.30 0.68
CA GLY A 594 71.69 53.10 1.78
C GLY A 594 73.23 53.20 1.81
N ALA A 595 73.92 52.82 0.73
CA ALA A 595 75.35 53.08 0.58
C ALA A 595 75.61 54.59 0.62
N ALA A 596 76.62 55.03 1.39
CA ALA A 596 76.87 56.45 1.60
C ALA A 596 78.35 56.75 1.84
N HIS A 597 78.81 57.89 1.32
CA HIS A 597 80.12 58.47 1.62
C HIS A 597 80.04 59.36 2.86
N ASN A 598 80.92 59.15 3.85
CA ASN A 598 81.08 60.05 4.98
C ASN A 598 82.07 61.16 4.67
N ALA A 599 81.59 62.40 4.56
CA ALA A 599 82.39 63.57 4.20
C ALA A 599 83.49 63.95 5.20
N SER A 600 83.39 63.51 6.46
CA SER A 600 84.34 63.85 7.52
C SER A 600 85.45 62.82 7.70
N THR A 601 85.22 61.56 7.30
CA THR A 601 86.17 60.46 7.50
C THR A 601 86.68 59.85 6.19
N GLY A 602 86.03 60.13 5.05
CA GLY A 602 86.36 59.55 3.75
C GLY A 602 85.97 58.07 3.59
N THR A 603 85.26 57.48 4.55
CA THR A 603 84.82 56.07 4.53
C THR A 603 83.49 55.90 3.78
N VAL A 604 83.31 54.75 3.12
CA VAL A 604 82.05 54.38 2.42
C VAL A 604 81.34 53.28 3.19
N THR A 605 80.03 53.46 3.49
CA THR A 605 79.17 52.39 4.00
C THR A 605 78.57 51.59 2.83
N GLY A 606 78.57 50.26 2.92
CA GLY A 606 78.03 49.38 1.88
C GLY A 606 76.49 49.38 1.78
N PRO A 607 75.91 48.88 0.67
CA PRO A 607 74.46 48.79 0.49
C PRO A 607 73.84 47.64 1.30
N ARG A 608 72.56 47.76 1.66
CA ARG A 608 71.75 46.71 2.27
C ARG A 608 70.39 46.63 1.58
N TYR A 609 70.09 45.48 0.97
CA TYR A 609 68.85 45.24 0.24
C TYR A 609 67.92 44.33 1.06
N SER A 610 66.63 44.67 1.14
CA SER A 610 65.61 43.83 1.78
C SER A 610 64.78 43.14 0.70
N VAL A 611 64.86 41.82 0.62
CA VAL A 611 64.14 40.99 -0.36
C VAL A 611 63.46 39.86 0.41
N GLN A 612 62.12 39.82 0.35
CA GLN A 612 61.28 38.81 1.02
C GLN A 612 61.55 38.64 2.54
N GLY A 613 61.91 39.72 3.24
CA GLY A 613 62.14 39.71 4.69
C GLY A 613 63.55 39.28 5.12
N GLN A 614 64.42 38.95 4.17
CA GLN A 614 65.86 38.73 4.39
C GLN A 614 66.66 39.94 3.92
N THR A 615 67.82 40.18 4.54
CA THR A 615 68.71 41.29 4.16
C THR A 615 69.97 40.77 3.48
N PHE A 616 70.37 41.42 2.40
CA PHE A 616 71.53 41.07 1.57
C PHE A 616 72.46 42.28 1.41
N ASP A 617 73.76 42.07 1.47
CA ASP A 617 74.78 43.14 1.44
C ASP A 617 75.34 43.40 0.03
N ASN A 618 74.88 42.63 -0.97
CA ASN A 618 75.21 42.85 -2.38
C ASN A 618 74.02 42.48 -3.30
N VAL A 619 74.05 43.01 -4.53
CA VAL A 619 72.99 42.82 -5.52
C VAL A 619 72.90 41.37 -6.02
N GLY A 620 74.04 40.67 -6.12
CA GLY A 620 74.11 39.31 -6.65
C GLY A 620 73.33 38.31 -5.78
N ASP A 621 73.55 38.35 -4.47
CA ASP A 621 72.86 37.47 -3.52
C ASP A 621 71.36 37.80 -3.43
N ALA A 622 71.01 39.09 -3.48
CA ALA A 622 69.62 39.55 -3.49
C ALA A 622 68.86 39.04 -4.72
N LEU A 623 69.46 39.13 -5.92
CA LEU A 623 68.88 38.61 -7.16
C LEU A 623 68.85 37.08 -7.18
N SER A 624 69.86 36.41 -6.65
CA SER A 624 69.88 34.94 -6.53
C SER A 624 68.74 34.41 -5.63
N SER A 625 68.37 35.15 -4.58
CA SER A 625 67.21 34.84 -3.74
C SER A 625 65.88 34.99 -4.50
N VAL A 626 65.74 36.07 -5.30
CA VAL A 626 64.57 36.25 -6.17
C VAL A 626 64.50 35.13 -7.22
N ASP A 627 65.63 34.80 -7.84
CA ASP A 627 65.76 33.75 -8.85
C ASP A 627 65.41 32.35 -8.30
N GLY A 628 65.87 32.03 -7.09
CA GLY A 628 65.46 30.82 -6.37
C GLY A 628 63.96 30.78 -6.09
N GLY A 629 63.37 31.91 -5.66
CA GLY A 629 61.92 32.03 -5.47
C GLY A 629 61.14 31.87 -6.78
N LEU A 630 61.65 32.43 -7.89
CA LEU A 630 61.07 32.30 -9.22
C LEU A 630 61.14 30.85 -9.72
N THR A 631 62.26 30.16 -9.50
CA THR A 631 62.43 28.74 -9.82
C THR A 631 61.43 27.85 -9.06
N VAL A 632 61.12 28.18 -7.80
CA VAL A 632 60.09 27.45 -7.02
C VAL A 632 58.70 27.70 -7.59
N ILE A 633 58.39 28.92 -8.02
CA ILE A 633 57.11 29.25 -8.67
C ILE A 633 57.01 28.52 -10.01
N ASP A 634 58.08 28.52 -10.81
CA ASP A 634 58.18 27.81 -12.09
C ASP A 634 57.93 26.30 -11.93
N GLY A 635 58.56 25.67 -10.93
CA GLY A 635 58.30 24.27 -10.60
C GLY A 635 56.88 23.99 -10.08
N ARG A 636 56.18 24.99 -9.50
CA ARG A 636 54.76 24.87 -9.15
C ARG A 636 53.86 25.02 -10.38
N VAL A 637 54.18 25.95 -11.28
CA VAL A 637 53.44 26.17 -12.54
C VAL A 637 53.56 24.94 -13.42
N THR A 638 54.77 24.41 -13.63
CA THR A 638 55.02 23.18 -14.39
C THR A 638 54.23 21.98 -13.83
N ARG A 639 54.18 21.82 -12.50
CA ARG A 639 53.38 20.76 -11.87
C ARG A 639 51.88 20.97 -12.11
N ASN A 640 51.39 22.19 -11.92
CA ASN A 640 49.99 22.51 -12.18
C ASN A 640 49.61 22.29 -13.65
N GLU A 641 50.48 22.62 -14.60
CA GLU A 641 50.28 22.35 -16.04
C GLU A 641 50.20 20.84 -16.33
N GLY A 642 51.08 20.04 -15.70
CA GLY A 642 51.02 18.59 -15.76
C GLY A 642 49.73 18.01 -15.19
N ASP A 643 49.33 18.47 -14.00
CA ASP A 643 48.09 18.05 -13.32
C ASP A 643 46.85 18.43 -14.15
N ILE A 644 46.81 19.65 -14.71
CA ILE A 644 45.72 20.12 -15.58
C ILE A 644 45.66 19.29 -16.87
N THR A 645 46.81 18.91 -17.44
CA THR A 645 46.85 18.07 -18.64
C THR A 645 46.31 16.66 -18.36
N GLN A 646 46.69 16.06 -17.23
CA GLN A 646 46.14 14.77 -16.80
C GLN A 646 44.65 14.85 -16.53
N LEU A 647 44.18 15.88 -15.82
CA LEU A 647 42.75 16.09 -15.58
C LEU A 647 41.98 16.27 -16.89
N ARG A 648 42.55 17.00 -17.86
CA ARG A 648 41.95 17.16 -19.19
C ARG A 648 41.86 15.82 -19.92
N GLN A 649 42.91 15.00 -19.86
CA GLN A 649 42.91 13.67 -20.45
C GLN A 649 41.87 12.76 -19.79
N GLN A 650 41.81 12.72 -18.47
CA GLN A 650 40.79 11.99 -17.71
C GLN A 650 39.38 12.47 -18.06
N LEU A 651 39.17 13.78 -18.24
CA LEU A 651 37.86 14.32 -18.61
C LEU A 651 37.46 13.91 -20.04
N VAL A 652 38.41 13.87 -20.97
CA VAL A 652 38.19 13.34 -22.32
C VAL A 652 37.86 11.84 -22.27
N GLU A 653 38.60 11.06 -21.48
CA GLU A 653 38.35 9.64 -21.27
C GLU A 653 36.97 9.39 -20.62
N LEU A 654 36.55 10.23 -19.66
CA LEU A 654 35.19 10.20 -19.10
C LEU A 654 34.13 10.59 -20.14
N GLY A 655 34.41 11.60 -20.98
CA GLY A 655 33.51 12.05 -22.04
C GLY A 655 33.31 11.02 -23.15
N ASN A 656 34.35 10.25 -23.45
CA ASN A 656 34.32 9.16 -24.43
C ASN A 656 33.83 7.83 -23.83
N GLY A 657 33.59 7.77 -22.51
CA GLY A 657 33.21 6.54 -21.82
C GLY A 657 34.35 5.52 -21.67
N GLU A 658 35.60 5.89 -21.92
CA GLU A 658 36.77 5.02 -21.75
C GLU A 658 37.20 4.90 -20.27
N ALA A 659 36.73 5.83 -19.42
CA ALA A 659 36.98 5.84 -17.98
C ALA A 659 35.69 6.15 -17.18
N GLY A 660 35.57 5.58 -15.97
CA GLY A 660 34.42 5.77 -15.08
C GLY A 660 33.75 4.48 -14.63
N LEU A 661 32.57 4.54 -14.00
CA LEU A 661 31.82 3.34 -13.60
C LEU A 661 31.00 2.73 -14.74
N VAL A 662 30.58 3.54 -15.71
CA VAL A 662 29.90 3.07 -16.92
C VAL A 662 30.86 3.31 -18.07
N GLN A 663 31.41 2.25 -18.64
CA GLN A 663 32.47 2.31 -19.63
C GLN A 663 32.08 1.64 -20.94
N GLN A 664 32.51 2.24 -22.05
CA GLN A 664 32.46 1.67 -23.39
C GLN A 664 33.84 1.86 -24.03
N SER A 665 34.60 0.78 -24.18
CA SER A 665 36.00 0.85 -24.62
C SER A 665 36.20 1.10 -26.12
N ALA A 666 35.14 0.98 -26.93
CA ALA A 666 35.12 1.32 -28.35
C ALA A 666 33.67 1.50 -28.83
N ALA A 667 33.45 2.24 -29.92
CA ALA A 667 32.16 2.24 -30.60
C ALA A 667 31.77 0.79 -30.95
N ASP A 668 30.53 0.41 -30.65
CA ASP A 668 29.97 -0.95 -30.77
C ASP A 668 30.45 -1.98 -29.73
N ALA A 669 31.35 -1.62 -28.82
CA ALA A 669 31.68 -2.46 -27.67
C ALA A 669 30.53 -2.44 -26.63
N ALA A 670 30.40 -3.52 -25.88
CA ALA A 670 29.42 -3.62 -24.79
C ALA A 670 29.66 -2.53 -23.75
N VAL A 671 28.60 -1.83 -23.36
CA VAL A 671 28.62 -0.89 -22.23
C VAL A 671 28.72 -1.72 -20.95
N THR A 672 29.81 -1.56 -20.23
CA THR A 672 30.06 -2.26 -18.96
C THR A 672 29.81 -1.34 -17.79
N ILE A 673 29.28 -1.89 -16.69
CA ILE A 673 29.09 -1.15 -15.44
C ILE A 673 29.95 -1.80 -14.36
N GLY A 674 30.94 -1.07 -13.84
CA GLY A 674 31.81 -1.52 -12.77
C GLY A 674 32.77 -2.65 -13.13
N ALA A 675 33.06 -2.90 -14.43
CA ALA A 675 33.90 -4.04 -14.84
C ALA A 675 35.31 -4.06 -14.23
N GLY A 676 35.88 -2.88 -13.94
CA GLY A 676 37.19 -2.74 -13.27
C GLY A 676 37.13 -2.78 -11.73
N THR A 677 35.95 -2.90 -11.14
CA THR A 677 35.72 -2.82 -9.68
C THR A 677 34.89 -4.01 -9.20
N GLY A 678 35.34 -4.75 -8.19
CA GLY A 678 34.61 -5.95 -7.73
C GLY A 678 33.24 -5.63 -7.13
N GLY A 679 32.16 -5.93 -7.87
CA GLY A 679 30.77 -5.81 -7.42
C GLY A 679 29.85 -6.76 -8.20
N THR A 680 28.91 -7.41 -7.52
CA THR A 680 27.99 -8.41 -8.12
C THR A 680 26.55 -7.91 -8.30
N VAL A 681 26.24 -6.69 -7.85
CA VAL A 681 24.89 -6.11 -7.86
C VAL A 681 24.94 -4.64 -8.32
N VAL A 682 24.02 -4.26 -9.21
CA VAL A 682 23.77 -2.88 -9.61
C VAL A 682 22.43 -2.44 -9.00
N ASP A 683 22.47 -1.53 -8.02
CA ASP A 683 21.26 -0.95 -7.42
C ASP A 683 20.86 0.32 -8.17
N LEU A 684 19.70 0.28 -8.84
CA LEU A 684 19.17 1.40 -9.62
C LEU A 684 18.20 2.29 -8.82
N ARG A 685 17.98 2.02 -7.53
CA ARG A 685 17.12 2.85 -6.67
C ARG A 685 17.72 4.24 -6.49
N GLY A 686 16.88 5.25 -6.65
CA GLY A 686 17.22 6.65 -6.40
C GLY A 686 16.75 7.10 -5.03
N THR A 687 17.14 8.31 -4.63
CA THR A 687 16.52 8.99 -3.47
C THR A 687 15.01 9.14 -3.64
N ASP A 688 14.53 9.16 -4.89
CA ASP A 688 13.12 9.29 -5.25
C ASP A 688 12.44 7.93 -5.55
N GLY A 689 13.08 6.80 -5.24
CA GLY A 689 12.51 5.45 -5.38
C GLY A 689 13.02 4.63 -6.57
N GLU A 690 12.25 3.62 -6.99
CA GLU A 690 12.59 2.70 -8.08
C GLU A 690 12.66 3.41 -9.44
N ARG A 691 13.61 3.03 -10.29
CA ARG A 691 13.76 3.57 -11.65
C ARG A 691 13.32 2.57 -12.70
N GLN A 692 12.61 3.06 -13.72
CA GLN A 692 12.26 2.25 -14.88
C GLN A 692 13.46 2.08 -15.82
N LEU A 693 13.87 0.85 -16.08
CA LEU A 693 14.86 0.53 -17.11
C LEU A 693 14.16 0.38 -18.47
N LYS A 694 14.28 1.40 -19.33
CA LYS A 694 13.67 1.45 -20.68
C LYS A 694 14.70 1.09 -21.75
N GLY A 695 14.25 0.51 -22.87
CA GLY A 695 15.12 0.12 -23.98
C GLY A 695 15.82 -1.24 -23.81
N VAL A 696 15.40 -2.05 -22.84
CA VAL A 696 15.88 -3.43 -22.66
C VAL A 696 15.36 -4.27 -23.83
N ALA A 697 16.27 -4.71 -24.71
CA ALA A 697 15.98 -5.68 -25.76
C ALA A 697 15.54 -7.02 -25.15
N ALA A 698 14.96 -7.91 -25.95
CA ALA A 698 14.61 -9.24 -25.45
C ALA A 698 15.90 -9.99 -25.09
N GLY A 699 16.05 -10.41 -23.83
CA GLY A 699 17.21 -11.17 -23.37
C GLY A 699 17.31 -12.51 -24.09
N THR A 700 18.49 -12.82 -24.60
CA THR A 700 18.78 -14.08 -25.33
C THR A 700 19.61 -15.04 -24.51
N ASP A 701 20.46 -14.52 -23.61
CA ASP A 701 21.28 -15.31 -22.70
C ASP A 701 20.62 -15.45 -21.32
N ALA A 702 20.97 -16.50 -20.59
CA ALA A 702 20.37 -16.80 -19.28
C ALA A 702 20.63 -15.73 -18.20
N SER A 703 21.63 -14.87 -18.41
CA SER A 703 21.99 -13.75 -17.53
C SER A 703 21.40 -12.41 -17.96
N ASP A 704 20.67 -12.36 -19.07
CA ASP A 704 20.07 -11.12 -19.56
C ASP A 704 18.85 -10.71 -18.74
N ALA A 705 18.59 -9.40 -18.69
CA ALA A 705 17.35 -8.90 -18.13
C ALA A 705 16.17 -9.21 -19.07
N VAL A 706 15.09 -9.79 -18.53
CA VAL A 706 13.84 -10.03 -19.26
C VAL A 706 13.04 -8.73 -19.39
N ASN A 707 12.61 -8.41 -20.61
CA ASN A 707 11.74 -7.27 -20.84
C ASN A 707 10.25 -7.63 -20.69
N LEU A 708 9.38 -6.61 -20.63
CA LEU A 708 7.94 -6.81 -20.44
C LEU A 708 7.30 -7.66 -21.56
N GLY A 709 7.81 -7.58 -22.79
CA GLY A 709 7.33 -8.39 -23.92
C GLY A 709 7.61 -9.88 -23.72
N GLN A 710 8.79 -10.24 -23.23
CA GLN A 710 9.14 -11.63 -22.90
C GLN A 710 8.34 -12.16 -21.71
N LEU A 711 8.13 -11.33 -20.68
CA LEU A 711 7.29 -11.70 -19.54
C LEU A 711 5.84 -11.91 -19.98
N ASN A 712 5.29 -11.00 -20.78
CA ASN A 712 3.95 -11.16 -21.34
C ASN A 712 3.85 -12.40 -22.21
N SER A 713 4.84 -12.65 -23.08
CA SER A 713 4.87 -13.87 -23.91
C SER A 713 4.91 -15.15 -23.05
N ALA A 714 5.73 -15.16 -21.99
CA ALA A 714 5.78 -16.30 -21.07
C ALA A 714 4.45 -16.51 -20.32
N VAL A 715 3.79 -15.42 -19.91
CA VAL A 715 2.47 -15.45 -19.26
C VAL A 715 1.38 -15.87 -20.25
N ASP A 716 1.45 -15.41 -21.50
CA ASP A 716 0.52 -15.76 -22.56
C ASP A 716 0.71 -17.21 -23.00
N ASP A 717 1.94 -17.72 -23.05
CA ASP A 717 2.24 -19.15 -23.27
C ASP A 717 1.67 -20.02 -22.14
N LEU A 718 1.81 -19.58 -20.88
CA LEU A 718 1.20 -20.23 -19.71
C LEU A 718 -0.34 -20.28 -19.80
N ARG A 719 -0.96 -19.27 -20.40
CA ARG A 719 -2.41 -19.20 -20.64
C ARG A 719 -2.84 -20.02 -21.86
N ALA A 720 -2.07 -19.97 -22.95
CA ALA A 720 -2.44 -20.55 -24.24
C ALA A 720 -2.13 -22.05 -24.35
N THR A 721 -1.09 -22.56 -23.67
CA THR A 721 -0.72 -23.98 -23.78
C THR A 721 -1.28 -24.87 -22.68
N GLY A 722 -1.97 -24.29 -21.69
CA GLY A 722 -2.41 -25.01 -20.50
C GLY A 722 -1.22 -25.55 -19.70
N ASN A 723 -1.34 -25.59 -18.39
CA ASN A 723 -0.38 -26.28 -17.54
C ASN A 723 -0.09 -27.68 -18.11
N ARG A 724 1.17 -28.15 -18.08
CA ARG A 724 1.54 -29.53 -18.48
C ARG A 724 0.62 -30.59 -17.87
N TYR A 725 0.04 -30.28 -16.71
CA TYR A 725 -0.86 -31.13 -15.96
C TYR A 725 -2.36 -30.80 -16.15
N VAL A 726 -2.73 -29.66 -16.73
CA VAL A 726 -4.12 -29.24 -16.98
C VAL A 726 -4.22 -28.57 -18.35
N ARG A 727 -4.74 -29.31 -19.34
CA ARG A 727 -5.12 -28.80 -20.67
C ARG A 727 -6.63 -28.83 -20.79
N VAL A 728 -7.23 -27.70 -21.16
CA VAL A 728 -8.68 -27.54 -21.30
C VAL A 728 -8.92 -26.81 -22.61
N ASP A 729 -9.56 -27.48 -23.58
CA ASP A 729 -9.93 -26.88 -24.86
C ASP A 729 -11.26 -26.14 -24.71
N GLY A 730 -11.25 -24.84 -25.01
CA GLY A 730 -12.36 -23.91 -24.85
C GLY A 730 -12.33 -22.73 -25.82
N ALA A 731 -13.42 -21.98 -25.94
CA ALA A 731 -13.57 -20.81 -26.81
C ALA A 731 -12.65 -19.64 -26.41
N GLY A 732 -12.19 -19.58 -25.15
CA GLY A 732 -11.18 -18.63 -24.69
C GLY A 732 -11.67 -17.18 -24.64
N ASP A 733 -12.98 -16.95 -24.71
CA ASP A 733 -13.65 -15.65 -24.65
C ASP A 733 -14.33 -15.39 -23.29
N GLY A 734 -14.08 -16.25 -22.30
CA GLY A 734 -14.66 -16.21 -20.95
C GLY A 734 -16.07 -16.81 -20.87
N SER A 735 -16.67 -17.26 -21.99
CA SER A 735 -17.98 -17.92 -21.97
C SER A 735 -17.93 -19.34 -21.40
N ASP A 736 -16.74 -19.94 -21.32
CA ASP A 736 -16.51 -21.30 -20.91
C ASP A 736 -15.45 -21.45 -19.80
N ASP A 737 -15.29 -20.40 -18.99
CA ASP A 737 -14.48 -20.45 -17.78
C ASP A 737 -15.01 -21.50 -16.79
N ALA A 738 -14.10 -22.20 -16.12
CA ALA A 738 -14.43 -23.09 -15.01
C ALA A 738 -14.81 -22.27 -13.77
N GLN A 739 -15.94 -22.61 -13.14
CA GLN A 739 -16.51 -21.87 -12.02
C GLN A 739 -16.49 -22.72 -10.74
N ALA A 740 -15.67 -22.32 -9.77
CA ALA A 740 -15.63 -22.92 -8.43
C ALA A 740 -16.40 -22.04 -7.43
N ASN A 741 -17.73 -22.08 -7.49
CA ASN A 741 -18.62 -21.18 -6.74
C ASN A 741 -18.78 -21.59 -5.26
N GLY A 742 -18.60 -22.87 -4.93
CA GLY A 742 -18.67 -23.35 -3.55
C GLY A 742 -17.41 -23.05 -2.73
N LEU A 743 -17.57 -22.88 -1.41
CA LEU A 743 -16.43 -22.67 -0.51
C LEU A 743 -15.50 -23.91 -0.53
N GLY A 744 -14.25 -23.73 -0.95
CA GLY A 744 -13.28 -24.83 -1.09
C GLY A 744 -13.53 -25.74 -2.29
N ALA A 745 -14.33 -25.29 -3.27
CA ALA A 745 -14.64 -26.07 -4.47
C ALA A 745 -13.49 -26.04 -5.50
N MET A 746 -13.44 -27.05 -6.37
CA MET A 746 -12.47 -27.18 -7.45
C MET A 746 -13.19 -27.43 -8.78
N ALA A 747 -12.98 -26.57 -9.78
CA ALA A 747 -13.53 -26.74 -11.12
C ALA A 747 -12.41 -26.79 -12.17
N VAL A 748 -12.37 -27.85 -12.98
CA VAL A 748 -11.34 -28.10 -13.99
C VAL A 748 -12.01 -28.62 -15.27
N GLY A 749 -11.97 -27.83 -16.35
CA GLY A 749 -12.63 -28.14 -17.63
C GLY A 749 -13.52 -26.99 -18.11
N ALA A 750 -13.70 -26.86 -19.44
CA ALA A 750 -14.46 -25.75 -20.02
C ALA A 750 -15.93 -25.81 -19.56
N SER A 751 -16.45 -24.72 -19.01
CA SER A 751 -17.78 -24.62 -18.39
C SER A 751 -18.04 -25.57 -17.21
N ALA A 752 -16.99 -26.11 -16.56
CA ALA A 752 -17.15 -26.92 -15.34
C ALA A 752 -17.66 -26.05 -14.17
N GLN A 753 -18.63 -26.53 -13.41
CA GLN A 753 -19.27 -25.80 -12.32
C GLN A 753 -19.24 -26.62 -11.02
N ALA A 754 -18.46 -26.17 -10.04
CA ALA A 754 -18.42 -26.74 -8.70
C ALA A 754 -19.15 -25.80 -7.73
N ASN A 755 -20.47 -25.97 -7.63
CA ASN A 755 -21.38 -25.05 -6.93
C ASN A 755 -21.57 -25.39 -5.44
N GLY A 756 -21.42 -26.67 -5.04
CA GLY A 756 -21.50 -27.06 -3.63
C GLY A 756 -20.23 -26.77 -2.84
N ALA A 757 -20.32 -26.56 -1.53
CA ALA A 757 -19.16 -26.39 -0.66
C ALA A 757 -18.29 -27.66 -0.65
N GLY A 758 -16.97 -27.52 -0.84
CA GLY A 758 -16.03 -28.66 -0.95
C GLY A 758 -16.26 -29.56 -2.17
N SER A 759 -17.01 -29.10 -3.18
CA SER A 759 -17.32 -29.91 -4.37
C SER A 759 -16.18 -29.89 -5.41
N VAL A 760 -16.13 -30.93 -6.26
CA VAL A 760 -15.13 -31.06 -7.33
C VAL A 760 -15.84 -31.34 -8.66
N ALA A 761 -15.65 -30.49 -9.67
CA ALA A 761 -16.13 -30.70 -11.03
C ALA A 761 -14.95 -30.85 -11.98
N LEU A 762 -14.79 -32.02 -12.60
CA LEU A 762 -13.66 -32.36 -13.47
C LEU A 762 -14.17 -32.86 -14.84
N GLY A 763 -14.03 -32.04 -15.88
CA GLY A 763 -14.46 -32.31 -17.25
C GLY A 763 -15.30 -31.16 -17.85
N GLN A 764 -15.35 -31.07 -19.19
CA GLN A 764 -16.13 -30.03 -19.88
C GLN A 764 -17.61 -30.11 -19.49
N GLY A 765 -18.17 -29.02 -18.95
CA GLY A 765 -19.58 -28.95 -18.53
C GLY A 765 -19.95 -29.83 -17.33
N ALA A 766 -18.98 -30.38 -16.57
CA ALA A 766 -19.27 -31.12 -15.35
C ALA A 766 -19.89 -30.21 -14.27
N MET A 767 -20.92 -30.65 -13.58
CA MET A 767 -21.67 -29.86 -12.59
C MET A 767 -21.76 -30.58 -11.24
N ALA A 768 -20.96 -30.17 -10.27
CA ALA A 768 -21.04 -30.64 -8.88
C ALA A 768 -21.90 -29.66 -8.06
N GLN A 769 -23.21 -29.90 -8.03
CA GLN A 769 -24.20 -28.97 -7.50
C GLN A 769 -24.38 -29.06 -5.98
N ALA A 770 -24.09 -30.21 -5.37
CA ALA A 770 -24.28 -30.43 -3.94
C ALA A 770 -22.97 -30.40 -3.13
N ASP A 771 -23.08 -30.15 -1.82
CA ASP A 771 -21.92 -30.09 -0.92
C ASP A 771 -21.14 -31.41 -0.87
N ASN A 772 -19.81 -31.31 -0.85
CA ASN A 772 -18.88 -32.44 -0.80
C ASN A 772 -19.14 -33.49 -1.91
N SER A 773 -19.61 -33.04 -3.08
CA SER A 773 -19.88 -33.90 -4.23
C SER A 773 -18.80 -33.79 -5.30
N VAL A 774 -18.60 -34.85 -6.08
CA VAL A 774 -17.61 -34.92 -7.15
C VAL A 774 -18.31 -35.28 -8.47
N ALA A 775 -18.29 -34.38 -9.45
CA ALA A 775 -18.72 -34.66 -10.82
C ALA A 775 -17.48 -34.93 -11.68
N LEU A 776 -17.35 -36.15 -12.19
CA LEU A 776 -16.16 -36.63 -12.90
C LEU A 776 -16.52 -37.09 -14.33
N GLY A 777 -16.01 -36.35 -15.32
CA GLY A 777 -16.27 -36.56 -16.75
C GLY A 777 -17.11 -35.45 -17.37
N ALA A 778 -17.03 -35.28 -18.69
CA ALA A 778 -17.74 -34.21 -19.40
C ALA A 778 -19.27 -34.33 -19.22
N GLY A 779 -19.93 -33.23 -18.85
CA GLY A 779 -21.37 -33.19 -18.59
C GLY A 779 -21.86 -34.06 -17.43
N ALA A 780 -20.97 -34.57 -16.57
CA ALA A 780 -21.38 -35.29 -15.36
C ALA A 780 -22.10 -34.36 -14.39
N VAL A 781 -23.16 -34.82 -13.73
CA VAL A 781 -23.93 -34.02 -12.76
C VAL A 781 -23.94 -34.74 -11.42
N ALA A 782 -23.44 -34.09 -10.38
CA ALA A 782 -23.49 -34.57 -9.00
C ALA A 782 -24.41 -33.64 -8.19
N ASP A 783 -25.68 -34.02 -8.09
CA ASP A 783 -26.77 -33.25 -7.46
C ASP A 783 -27.10 -33.72 -6.03
N ARG A 784 -26.33 -34.68 -5.50
CA ARG A 784 -26.48 -35.23 -4.14
C ARG A 784 -25.21 -35.01 -3.31
N ALA A 785 -25.38 -34.56 -2.07
CA ALA A 785 -24.25 -34.33 -1.17
C ALA A 785 -23.51 -35.64 -0.84
N ASN A 786 -22.19 -35.56 -0.62
CA ASN A 786 -21.33 -36.71 -0.31
C ASN A 786 -21.38 -37.82 -1.38
N SER A 787 -21.41 -37.47 -2.67
CA SER A 787 -21.48 -38.45 -3.75
C SER A 787 -20.45 -38.18 -4.84
N VAL A 788 -20.06 -39.24 -5.56
CA VAL A 788 -19.25 -39.16 -6.78
C VAL A 788 -20.14 -39.57 -7.95
N SER A 789 -20.29 -38.69 -8.93
CA SER A 789 -21.05 -38.94 -10.16
C SER A 789 -20.12 -38.98 -11.36
N MET A 790 -20.23 -40.03 -12.17
CA MET A 790 -19.43 -40.22 -13.40
C MET A 790 -20.21 -39.84 -14.68
N GLY A 791 -21.45 -39.37 -14.54
CA GLY A 791 -22.37 -39.13 -15.64
C GLY A 791 -23.54 -38.24 -15.23
N ALA A 792 -24.51 -38.06 -16.13
CA ALA A 792 -25.79 -37.45 -15.80
C ALA A 792 -26.88 -38.52 -15.89
N ALA A 793 -28.07 -38.26 -15.33
CA ALA A 793 -29.20 -39.16 -15.48
C ALA A 793 -29.53 -39.37 -16.98
N GLY A 794 -29.55 -40.63 -17.42
CA GLY A 794 -29.73 -41.01 -18.83
C GLY A 794 -28.47 -40.93 -19.70
N ALA A 795 -27.33 -40.56 -19.11
CA ALA A 795 -26.00 -40.54 -19.73
C ALA A 795 -24.95 -41.13 -18.77
N GLU A 796 -25.28 -42.27 -18.15
CA GLU A 796 -24.42 -42.98 -17.21
C GLU A 796 -23.20 -43.58 -17.92
N ARG A 797 -22.05 -43.57 -17.24
CA ARG A 797 -20.79 -44.12 -17.75
C ARG A 797 -20.44 -45.44 -17.07
N GLN A 798 -19.88 -46.37 -17.83
CA GLN A 798 -19.32 -47.60 -17.29
C GLN A 798 -18.00 -47.32 -16.59
N ILE A 799 -17.81 -47.88 -15.39
CA ILE A 799 -16.54 -47.83 -14.66
C ILE A 799 -15.80 -49.15 -14.93
N THR A 800 -14.75 -49.09 -15.73
CA THR A 800 -13.91 -50.26 -16.09
C THR A 800 -12.67 -50.33 -15.21
N HIS A 801 -12.04 -51.51 -15.11
CA HIS A 801 -10.84 -51.76 -14.29
C HIS A 801 -11.02 -51.55 -12.78
N VAL A 802 -12.25 -51.65 -12.27
CA VAL A 802 -12.52 -51.73 -10.83
C VAL A 802 -11.99 -53.07 -10.31
N ALA A 803 -11.03 -53.04 -9.38
CA ALA A 803 -10.53 -54.23 -8.69
C ALA A 803 -11.64 -54.85 -7.82
N ASP A 804 -11.40 -56.03 -7.24
CA ASP A 804 -12.38 -56.58 -6.28
C ASP A 804 -12.40 -55.72 -5.03
N GLY A 805 -13.59 -55.31 -4.61
CA GLY A 805 -13.79 -54.74 -3.29
C GLY A 805 -13.42 -55.74 -2.20
N SER A 806 -12.57 -55.31 -1.27
CA SER A 806 -12.12 -56.08 -0.11
C SER A 806 -12.74 -55.59 1.20
N GLU A 807 -13.17 -54.34 1.25
CA GLU A 807 -13.85 -53.71 2.39
C GLU A 807 -15.34 -53.49 2.08
N ASP A 808 -16.18 -53.35 3.11
CA ASP A 808 -17.65 -53.24 2.98
C ASP A 808 -18.11 -52.03 2.15
N THR A 809 -17.28 -50.99 2.01
CA THR A 809 -17.58 -49.75 1.28
C THR A 809 -16.97 -49.68 -0.12
N ASP A 810 -16.26 -50.73 -0.54
CA ASP A 810 -15.66 -50.75 -1.87
C ASP A 810 -16.71 -50.95 -2.97
N ALA A 811 -16.43 -50.43 -4.17
CA ALA A 811 -17.27 -50.69 -5.33
C ALA A 811 -17.15 -52.16 -5.78
N VAL A 812 -18.26 -52.88 -5.84
CA VAL A 812 -18.30 -54.27 -6.32
C VAL A 812 -18.19 -54.30 -7.84
N ASN A 813 -17.19 -55.00 -8.37
CA ASN A 813 -17.05 -55.15 -9.83
C ASN A 813 -17.90 -56.32 -10.38
N LEU A 814 -18.06 -56.37 -11.71
CA LEU A 814 -18.85 -57.41 -12.38
C LEU A 814 -18.31 -58.83 -12.12
N ARG A 815 -17.00 -59.00 -11.94
CA ARG A 815 -16.41 -60.32 -11.64
C ARG A 815 -16.78 -60.80 -10.23
N GLN A 816 -16.83 -59.93 -9.23
CA GLN A 816 -17.31 -60.31 -7.89
C GLN A 816 -18.78 -60.71 -7.93
N LEU A 817 -19.57 -60.01 -8.74
CA LEU A 817 -20.99 -60.35 -8.91
C LEU A 817 -21.20 -61.67 -9.65
N LYS A 818 -20.34 -61.99 -10.63
CA LYS A 818 -20.26 -63.31 -11.28
C LYS A 818 -19.77 -64.40 -10.31
N ALA A 819 -18.75 -64.11 -9.51
CA ALA A 819 -18.23 -65.03 -8.50
C ALA A 819 -19.26 -65.32 -7.39
N ALA A 820 -20.12 -64.35 -7.08
CA ALA A 820 -21.28 -64.53 -6.20
C ALA A 820 -22.42 -65.35 -6.84
N GLY A 821 -22.33 -65.70 -8.13
CA GLY A 821 -23.32 -66.50 -8.86
C GLY A 821 -24.61 -65.76 -9.21
N LEU A 822 -24.66 -64.44 -9.02
CA LEU A 822 -25.85 -63.61 -9.24
C LEU A 822 -25.97 -63.13 -10.70
N VAL A 823 -24.87 -63.16 -11.46
CA VAL A 823 -24.79 -62.63 -12.84
C VAL A 823 -23.98 -63.58 -13.73
N GLY A 824 -24.42 -63.76 -14.98
CA GLY A 824 -23.83 -64.72 -15.91
C GLY A 824 -22.69 -64.11 -16.73
N ASP A 825 -22.04 -64.92 -17.57
CA ASP A 825 -20.83 -64.49 -18.27
C ASP A 825 -21.03 -63.27 -19.19
N GLY A 826 -22.25 -63.04 -19.68
CA GLY A 826 -22.63 -61.88 -20.49
C GLY A 826 -23.11 -60.65 -19.70
N GLY A 827 -23.13 -60.70 -18.37
CA GLY A 827 -23.59 -59.59 -17.53
C GLY A 827 -25.11 -59.56 -17.26
N GLN A 828 -25.88 -60.50 -17.81
CA GLN A 828 -27.29 -60.68 -17.46
C GLN A 828 -27.46 -61.20 -16.03
N MET A 829 -28.44 -60.66 -15.28
CA MET A 829 -28.82 -61.19 -13.97
C MET A 829 -29.33 -62.64 -14.11
N LEU A 830 -28.87 -63.53 -13.24
CA LEU A 830 -29.53 -64.83 -13.03
C LEU A 830 -30.57 -64.68 -11.92
N ASP A 831 -31.64 -65.48 -12.01
CA ASP A 831 -32.63 -65.60 -10.95
C ASP A 831 -32.01 -66.34 -9.75
N ALA A 832 -31.32 -65.59 -8.89
CA ALA A 832 -30.73 -66.12 -7.68
C ALA A 832 -31.81 -66.38 -6.62
N VAL A 833 -31.70 -67.52 -5.94
CA VAL A 833 -32.60 -67.86 -4.83
C VAL A 833 -32.22 -67.02 -3.61
N THR A 834 -33.07 -66.07 -3.24
CA THR A 834 -32.90 -65.24 -2.04
C THR A 834 -33.76 -65.74 -0.88
N TYR A 835 -33.36 -65.42 0.35
CA TYR A 835 -34.20 -65.64 1.54
C TYR A 835 -35.41 -64.70 1.53
N ASP A 836 -36.51 -65.15 2.16
CA ASP A 836 -37.70 -64.33 2.30
C ASP A 836 -37.44 -63.11 3.21
N ALA A 837 -37.98 -61.96 2.82
CA ALA A 837 -37.79 -60.72 3.57
C ALA A 837 -38.29 -60.86 5.02
N GLY A 838 -37.44 -60.54 5.99
CA GLY A 838 -37.76 -60.63 7.43
C GLY A 838 -37.52 -62.00 8.08
N SER A 839 -37.13 -63.03 7.31
CA SER A 839 -36.99 -64.39 7.84
C SER A 839 -35.71 -64.65 8.65
N GLN A 840 -34.81 -63.68 8.82
CA GLN A 840 -33.47 -63.87 9.39
C GLN A 840 -32.69 -65.04 8.75
N ARG A 841 -32.84 -65.24 7.43
CA ARG A 841 -32.29 -66.39 6.66
C ARG A 841 -32.87 -67.76 7.04
N ALA A 842 -34.00 -67.82 7.75
CA ALA A 842 -34.69 -69.06 8.10
C ALA A 842 -35.62 -69.62 7.01
N GLN A 843 -35.94 -68.85 5.96
CA GLN A 843 -36.94 -69.25 4.96
C GLN A 843 -36.54 -68.80 3.56
N VAL A 844 -36.84 -69.64 2.57
CA VAL A 844 -36.74 -69.38 1.14
C VAL A 844 -38.05 -69.84 0.51
N THR A 845 -38.78 -68.95 -0.16
CA THR A 845 -39.98 -69.30 -0.92
C THR A 845 -39.67 -69.46 -2.40
N PHE A 846 -39.95 -70.65 -2.95
CA PHE A 846 -39.78 -70.94 -4.37
C PHE A 846 -41.06 -70.59 -5.15
N GLY A 847 -41.06 -69.42 -5.80
CA GLY A 847 -42.26 -68.74 -6.34
C GLY A 847 -42.87 -69.25 -7.65
N GLY A 848 -42.50 -70.44 -8.15
CA GLY A 848 -43.12 -71.01 -9.36
C GLY A 848 -44.63 -71.24 -9.16
N ALA A 849 -45.47 -70.91 -10.15
CA ALA A 849 -46.94 -71.00 -10.05
C ALA A 849 -47.46 -72.41 -9.72
N ASN A 850 -46.65 -73.45 -9.98
CA ASN A 850 -46.90 -74.85 -9.65
C ASN A 850 -45.87 -75.42 -8.65
N GLY A 851 -45.13 -74.56 -7.93
CA GLY A 851 -43.92 -74.91 -7.18
C GLY A 851 -42.66 -74.96 -8.07
N THR A 852 -41.48 -75.07 -7.46
CA THR A 852 -40.19 -75.23 -8.18
C THR A 852 -39.61 -76.61 -7.92
N VAL A 853 -39.15 -77.30 -8.97
CA VAL A 853 -38.54 -78.63 -8.84
C VAL A 853 -37.10 -78.48 -8.39
N LEU A 854 -36.75 -79.04 -7.23
CA LEU A 854 -35.36 -79.20 -6.78
C LEU A 854 -34.83 -80.55 -7.28
N SER A 855 -34.07 -80.53 -8.38
CA SER A 855 -33.40 -81.72 -8.94
C SER A 855 -31.99 -81.92 -8.37
N ASN A 856 -31.44 -83.14 -8.47
CA ASN A 856 -30.09 -83.50 -7.99
C ASN A 856 -29.89 -83.33 -6.47
N VAL A 857 -30.94 -83.56 -5.69
CA VAL A 857 -30.86 -83.64 -4.22
C VAL A 857 -30.37 -85.04 -3.84
N ALA A 858 -29.24 -85.14 -3.14
CA ALA A 858 -28.72 -86.41 -2.62
C ALA A 858 -29.68 -87.05 -1.60
N ASP A 859 -29.52 -88.34 -1.31
CA ASP A 859 -30.34 -89.04 -0.30
C ASP A 859 -30.16 -88.38 1.08
N GLY A 860 -31.22 -87.74 1.58
CA GLY A 860 -31.21 -87.10 2.89
C GLY A 860 -31.35 -88.12 4.02
N ARG A 861 -30.61 -87.96 5.11
CA ARG A 861 -30.68 -88.87 6.25
C ARG A 861 -32.08 -88.86 6.87
N VAL A 862 -32.75 -90.01 6.89
CA VAL A 862 -34.06 -90.19 7.56
C VAL A 862 -33.84 -90.61 9.02
N GLY A 863 -33.80 -89.64 9.93
CA GLY A 863 -33.61 -89.87 11.37
C GLY A 863 -34.01 -88.66 12.23
N ALA A 864 -34.20 -88.87 13.54
CA ALA A 864 -34.64 -87.80 14.44
C ALA A 864 -33.62 -86.64 14.49
N GLY A 865 -34.07 -85.43 14.15
CA GLY A 865 -33.25 -84.22 14.11
C GLY A 865 -32.61 -83.88 12.75
N SER A 866 -32.80 -84.70 11.71
CA SER A 866 -32.34 -84.39 10.36
C SER A 866 -33.09 -83.19 9.77
N ARG A 867 -32.37 -82.28 9.11
CA ARG A 867 -32.91 -81.15 8.33
C ARG A 867 -32.59 -81.26 6.84
N GLU A 868 -32.11 -82.43 6.42
CA GLU A 868 -31.76 -82.71 5.04
C GLU A 868 -33.05 -82.91 4.22
N ALA A 869 -33.03 -82.45 2.97
CA ALA A 869 -34.15 -82.68 2.06
C ALA A 869 -34.17 -84.14 1.62
N VAL A 870 -35.30 -84.84 1.80
CA VAL A 870 -35.50 -86.18 1.24
C VAL A 870 -35.85 -86.08 -0.24
N ASN A 871 -35.19 -86.87 -1.08
CA ASN A 871 -35.41 -86.81 -2.52
C ASN A 871 -36.52 -87.76 -2.99
N GLY A 872 -36.91 -87.65 -4.27
CA GLY A 872 -37.94 -88.49 -4.87
C GLY A 872 -37.61 -90.00 -4.90
N GLY A 873 -36.33 -90.38 -4.91
CA GLY A 873 -35.89 -91.78 -4.83
C GLY A 873 -36.19 -92.40 -3.47
N GLN A 874 -35.98 -91.66 -2.39
CA GLN A 874 -36.30 -92.09 -1.03
C GLN A 874 -37.81 -92.22 -0.82
N LEU A 875 -38.63 -91.34 -1.43
CA LEU A 875 -40.09 -91.45 -1.41
C LEU A 875 -40.61 -92.58 -2.32
N ALA A 876 -39.97 -92.84 -3.46
CA ALA A 876 -40.30 -93.96 -4.33
C ALA A 876 -40.09 -95.31 -3.64
N ALA A 877 -38.99 -95.47 -2.89
CA ALA A 877 -38.75 -96.66 -2.09
C ALA A 877 -39.84 -96.88 -1.01
N LEU A 878 -40.34 -95.81 -0.39
CA LEU A 878 -41.48 -95.86 0.53
C LEU A 878 -42.81 -96.20 -0.18
N ARG A 879 -43.04 -95.62 -1.37
CA ARG A 879 -44.23 -95.90 -2.19
C ARG A 879 -44.30 -97.36 -2.61
N ASP A 880 -43.20 -97.95 -3.09
CA ASP A 880 -43.19 -99.32 -3.58
C ASP A 880 -43.51 -100.33 -2.45
N LEU A 881 -43.07 -100.03 -1.21
CA LEU A 881 -43.45 -100.77 0.00
C LEU A 881 -44.98 -100.69 0.29
N LEU A 882 -45.59 -99.52 0.10
CA LEU A 882 -47.02 -99.28 0.30
C LEU A 882 -47.89 -99.86 -0.85
N GLN A 883 -47.38 -99.86 -2.08
CA GLN A 883 -48.11 -100.33 -3.26
C GLN A 883 -48.24 -101.85 -3.30
N GLY A 884 -47.27 -102.58 -2.74
CA GLY A 884 -47.43 -104.01 -2.45
C GLY A 884 -48.61 -104.32 -1.53
N ARG A 885 -48.86 -103.47 -0.53
CA ARG A 885 -50.04 -103.63 0.38
C ARG A 885 -51.38 -103.28 -0.28
N ILE A 886 -51.37 -102.46 -1.33
CA ILE A 886 -52.59 -102.03 -2.05
C ILE A 886 -52.94 -103.01 -3.17
N GLY A 887 -51.97 -103.63 -3.84
CA GLY A 887 -52.21 -104.71 -4.82
C GLY A 887 -52.92 -105.93 -4.23
N ASP A 888 -52.61 -106.28 -2.98
CA ASP A 888 -53.34 -107.30 -2.22
C ASP A 888 -54.80 -106.93 -1.95
N LEU A 889 -55.13 -105.63 -1.97
CA LEU A 889 -56.48 -105.11 -1.74
C LEU A 889 -57.31 -105.04 -3.05
N ASP A 890 -56.66 -104.67 -4.16
CA ASP A 890 -57.29 -104.53 -5.48
C ASP A 890 -57.73 -105.88 -6.08
N GLY A 891 -56.91 -106.93 -5.92
CA GLY A 891 -57.27 -108.30 -6.32
C GLY A 891 -58.48 -108.88 -5.56
N ARG A 892 -58.78 -108.35 -4.37
CA ARG A 892 -59.95 -108.74 -3.56
C ARG A 892 -61.22 -108.01 -3.96
N VAL A 893 -61.12 -106.85 -4.60
CA VAL A 893 -62.27 -106.03 -5.01
C VAL A 893 -62.74 -106.41 -6.42
N GLY A 894 -61.83 -106.72 -7.36
CA GLY A 894 -62.20 -107.14 -8.71
C GLY A 894 -62.98 -108.47 -8.78
N ALA A 895 -62.81 -109.37 -7.81
CA ALA A 895 -63.58 -110.62 -7.72
C ALA A 895 -65.00 -110.42 -7.14
N LEU A 896 -65.32 -109.25 -6.59
CA LEU A 896 -66.65 -108.90 -6.09
C LEU A 896 -67.54 -108.18 -7.14
N GLU A 897 -66.94 -107.65 -8.21
CA GLU A 897 -67.66 -106.85 -9.21
C GLU A 897 -68.25 -107.66 -10.39
N ALA A 898 -68.01 -108.97 -10.46
CA ALA A 898 -68.52 -109.85 -11.51
C ALA A 898 -69.18 -111.12 -10.92
N GLY A 899 -70.46 -111.04 -10.57
CA GLY A 899 -71.20 -112.09 -9.83
C GLY A 899 -71.64 -113.31 -10.64
N ASP A 900 -70.82 -114.37 -10.64
CA ASP A 900 -71.23 -115.76 -10.91
C ASP A 900 -70.47 -116.71 -9.97
N ALA A 901 -71.17 -117.72 -9.40
CA ALA A 901 -70.65 -118.57 -8.34
C ALA A 901 -70.24 -119.96 -8.85
N GLY A 902 -68.93 -120.28 -8.79
CA GLY A 902 -68.47 -121.65 -9.05
C GLY A 902 -66.96 -121.89 -9.03
N ALA A 903 -66.48 -122.44 -7.91
CA ALA A 903 -65.29 -123.30 -7.72
C ALA A 903 -63.88 -122.69 -7.85
N GLY A 904 -63.18 -122.59 -6.70
CA GLY A 904 -61.74 -122.31 -6.72
C GLY A 904 -60.99 -122.05 -5.41
N SER A 905 -61.31 -122.75 -4.32
CA SER A 905 -60.44 -122.98 -3.13
C SER A 905 -60.00 -121.79 -2.26
N GLY A 906 -60.49 -121.74 -1.01
CA GLY A 906 -59.64 -121.22 0.08
C GLY A 906 -60.26 -120.51 1.29
N ASN A 907 -61.37 -121.01 1.83
CA ASN A 907 -61.79 -120.86 3.23
C ASN A 907 -62.27 -119.46 3.74
N PRO A 908 -63.59 -119.26 3.92
CA PRO A 908 -64.16 -118.16 4.70
C PRO A 908 -64.19 -118.50 6.21
N PRO A 909 -64.24 -117.50 7.10
CA PRO A 909 -65.07 -117.64 8.29
C PRO A 909 -65.97 -116.41 8.48
N TYR A 910 -67.28 -116.56 8.30
CA TYR A 910 -68.18 -117.10 9.32
C TYR A 910 -68.36 -116.12 10.50
N TYR A 911 -69.51 -115.45 10.54
CA TYR A 911 -70.57 -115.78 11.50
C TYR A 911 -70.72 -117.30 11.67
N GLY A 912 -69.84 -117.92 12.47
CA GLY A 912 -69.74 -119.38 12.70
C GLY A 912 -71.07 -120.08 12.91
N ALA A 913 -71.53 -120.81 11.89
CA ALA A 913 -72.62 -121.77 12.01
C ALA A 913 -72.05 -123.14 11.63
N ASN A 914 -71.84 -123.98 12.64
CA ASN A 914 -71.43 -125.37 12.44
C ASN A 914 -72.65 -126.15 11.92
N PRO A 915 -72.61 -126.77 10.72
CA PRO A 915 -73.69 -127.61 10.23
C PRO A 915 -73.93 -128.78 11.20
N GLN A 916 -75.19 -129.15 11.43
CA GLN A 916 -75.50 -130.37 12.19
C GLN A 916 -74.99 -131.61 11.41
N PRO A 917 -74.52 -132.68 12.07
CA PRO A 917 -74.03 -133.88 11.39
C PRO A 917 -75.15 -134.50 10.54
N GLY A 918 -75.05 -134.40 9.21
CA GLY A 918 -76.04 -134.95 8.27
C GLY A 918 -76.19 -134.21 6.93
N ASP A 919 -75.78 -132.93 6.84
CA ASP A 919 -76.07 -132.08 5.68
C ASP A 919 -74.87 -131.92 4.72
N GLN A 920 -75.13 -131.99 3.40
CA GLN A 920 -74.12 -131.82 2.34
C GLN A 920 -73.91 -130.34 1.98
N ALA A 921 -72.69 -130.02 1.53
CA ALA A 921 -72.25 -128.67 1.20
C ALA A 921 -73.04 -128.09 0.01
N GLY A 922 -74.00 -127.21 0.28
CA GLY A 922 -74.77 -126.49 -0.74
C GLY A 922 -76.19 -126.10 -0.35
N ASP A 923 -76.81 -126.80 0.63
CA ASP A 923 -78.29 -126.83 0.72
C ASP A 923 -78.93 -126.09 1.91
N ASN A 924 -78.24 -125.23 2.66
CA ASN A 924 -78.88 -124.45 3.75
C ASN A 924 -78.32 -123.03 3.98
N PRO A 925 -78.34 -122.13 2.97
CA PRO A 925 -77.96 -120.72 3.15
C PRO A 925 -79.00 -119.96 4.00
N ALA A 926 -78.55 -118.99 4.78
CA ALA A 926 -79.44 -118.05 5.48
C ALA A 926 -80.22 -117.22 4.45
N GLN A 927 -81.55 -117.16 4.59
CA GLN A 927 -82.44 -116.51 3.64
C GLN A 927 -82.99 -115.19 4.23
N ALA A 928 -82.52 -114.06 3.71
CA ALA A 928 -83.09 -112.74 3.96
C ALA A 928 -84.10 -112.41 2.85
N ILE A 929 -85.38 -112.73 3.07
CA ILE A 929 -86.44 -112.64 2.06
C ILE A 929 -87.19 -111.30 2.12
N GLY A 930 -87.33 -110.69 3.30
CA GLY A 930 -87.96 -109.36 3.42
C GLY A 930 -87.04 -108.21 3.00
N GLN A 931 -87.60 -107.10 2.54
CA GLN A 931 -86.85 -105.90 2.16
C GLN A 931 -86.14 -105.28 3.37
N GLY A 932 -84.82 -105.12 3.31
CA GLY A 932 -84.01 -104.61 4.43
C GLY A 932 -83.75 -105.64 5.54
N SER A 933 -84.04 -106.93 5.29
CA SER A 933 -83.87 -108.00 6.27
C SER A 933 -82.43 -108.56 6.34
N VAL A 934 -82.07 -109.19 7.47
CA VAL A 934 -80.74 -109.80 7.70
C VAL A 934 -80.92 -111.20 8.29
N ALA A 935 -80.40 -112.24 7.64
CA ALA A 935 -80.41 -113.61 8.15
C ALA A 935 -78.98 -114.10 8.43
N ALA A 936 -78.71 -114.53 9.67
CA ALA A 936 -77.38 -114.93 10.13
C ALA A 936 -77.44 -116.23 10.95
N GLY A 937 -77.06 -117.36 10.32
CA GLY A 937 -77.08 -118.72 10.88
C GLY A 937 -77.59 -119.75 9.87
N ALA A 938 -77.14 -121.01 9.93
CA ALA A 938 -77.55 -122.05 8.99
C ALA A 938 -79.09 -122.25 9.04
N GLY A 939 -79.77 -122.11 7.90
CA GLY A 939 -81.23 -122.20 7.80
C GLY A 939 -82.02 -121.08 8.49
N ALA A 940 -81.41 -119.93 8.80
CA ALA A 940 -82.14 -118.76 9.32
C ALA A 940 -82.96 -118.08 8.20
N GLU A 941 -84.20 -117.68 8.48
CA GLU A 941 -85.14 -117.11 7.51
C GLU A 941 -85.69 -115.77 8.02
N ALA A 942 -85.19 -114.65 7.51
CA ALA A 942 -85.76 -113.32 7.77
C ALA A 942 -86.78 -112.99 6.68
N ARG A 943 -88.02 -113.43 6.88
CA ARG A 943 -89.09 -113.42 5.87
C ARG A 943 -89.84 -112.10 5.72
N ALA A 944 -89.77 -111.21 6.71
CA ALA A 944 -90.49 -109.93 6.68
C ALA A 944 -89.55 -108.71 6.55
N ASP A 945 -90.07 -107.59 6.09
CA ASP A 945 -89.30 -106.38 5.80
C ASP A 945 -88.64 -105.79 7.07
N ASN A 946 -87.39 -105.35 6.94
CA ASN A 946 -86.55 -104.80 8.01
C ASN A 946 -86.43 -105.72 9.23
N SER A 947 -86.48 -107.04 9.04
CA SER A 947 -86.39 -108.05 10.10
C SER A 947 -85.01 -108.73 10.16
N VAL A 948 -84.59 -109.22 11.33
CA VAL A 948 -83.30 -109.88 11.54
C VAL A 948 -83.51 -111.27 12.13
N ALA A 949 -83.13 -112.33 11.44
CA ALA A 949 -83.11 -113.69 11.97
C ALA A 949 -81.68 -114.07 12.39
N LEU A 950 -81.45 -114.25 13.68
CA LEU A 950 -80.13 -114.50 14.28
C LEU A 950 -80.08 -115.89 14.94
N GLY A 951 -79.15 -116.74 14.51
CA GLY A 951 -79.00 -118.13 14.96
C GLY A 951 -79.58 -119.17 13.98
N ALA A 952 -79.08 -120.40 14.03
CA ALA A 952 -79.46 -121.46 13.08
C ALA A 952 -80.97 -121.79 13.17
N GLY A 953 -81.67 -121.87 12.04
CA GLY A 953 -83.12 -122.15 12.00
C GLY A 953 -84.02 -121.07 12.60
N SER A 954 -83.49 -119.87 12.90
CA SER A 954 -84.30 -118.76 13.40
C SER A 954 -85.20 -118.21 12.29
N VAL A 955 -86.46 -117.91 12.58
CA VAL A 955 -87.41 -117.36 11.61
C VAL A 955 -87.87 -115.99 12.11
N ALA A 956 -87.67 -114.95 11.30
CA ALA A 956 -88.19 -113.60 11.53
C ALA A 956 -89.25 -113.29 10.47
N ASP A 957 -90.51 -113.57 10.79
CA ASP A 957 -91.66 -113.47 9.90
C ASP A 957 -92.52 -112.22 10.13
N ARG A 958 -92.02 -111.26 10.92
CA ARG A 958 -92.68 -109.98 11.22
C ARG A 958 -91.76 -108.80 10.92
N GLU A 959 -92.33 -107.75 10.33
CA GLU A 959 -91.55 -106.57 9.94
C GLU A 959 -90.94 -105.85 11.14
N ASN A 960 -89.77 -105.22 10.97
CA ASN A 960 -89.05 -104.44 12.00
C ASN A 960 -88.76 -105.22 13.29
N SER A 961 -88.44 -106.52 13.20
CA SER A 961 -88.21 -107.38 14.36
C SER A 961 -86.87 -108.09 14.32
N VAL A 962 -86.29 -108.41 15.50
CA VAL A 962 -85.13 -109.29 15.62
C VAL A 962 -85.57 -110.60 16.27
N SER A 963 -85.49 -111.71 15.54
CA SER A 963 -85.76 -113.05 16.03
C SER A 963 -84.46 -113.81 16.28
N VAL A 964 -84.30 -114.36 17.49
CA VAL A 964 -83.14 -115.19 17.87
C VAL A 964 -83.45 -116.69 17.85
N GLY A 965 -84.62 -117.09 17.35
CA GLY A 965 -85.07 -118.49 17.31
C GLY A 965 -86.29 -118.68 16.41
N ARG A 966 -86.95 -119.83 16.55
CA ARG A 966 -88.27 -120.11 15.97
C ARG A 966 -89.19 -120.64 17.07
N GLU A 967 -90.49 -120.67 16.82
CA GLU A 967 -91.45 -121.25 17.76
C GLU A 967 -91.08 -122.71 18.09
N GLY A 968 -90.92 -123.03 19.39
CA GLY A 968 -90.46 -124.32 19.89
C GLY A 968 -88.93 -124.54 19.84
N GLY A 969 -88.17 -123.50 19.50
CA GLY A 969 -86.70 -123.48 19.43
C GLY A 969 -86.13 -122.11 19.82
N GLU A 970 -86.69 -121.49 20.86
CA GLU A 970 -86.31 -120.17 21.34
C GLU A 970 -84.92 -120.18 21.99
N ARG A 971 -84.19 -119.06 21.86
CA ARG A 971 -82.86 -118.89 22.46
C ARG A 971 -82.88 -117.83 23.56
N GLN A 972 -82.15 -118.09 24.64
CA GLN A 972 -81.93 -117.12 25.70
C GLN A 972 -80.97 -116.03 25.23
N ILE A 973 -81.32 -114.76 25.50
CA ILE A 973 -80.42 -113.63 25.31
C ILE A 973 -79.79 -113.30 26.67
N THR A 974 -78.51 -113.59 26.83
CA THR A 974 -77.76 -113.32 28.07
C THR A 974 -76.90 -112.06 27.92
N ASN A 975 -76.50 -111.46 29.04
CA ASN A 975 -75.73 -110.20 29.12
C ASN A 975 -76.48 -108.94 28.64
N VAL A 976 -77.80 -108.87 28.84
CA VAL A 976 -78.59 -107.66 28.59
C VAL A 976 -78.46 -106.69 29.77
N ALA A 977 -77.88 -105.51 29.53
CA ALA A 977 -77.76 -104.44 30.52
C ALA A 977 -79.13 -103.85 30.90
N ALA A 978 -79.21 -103.11 32.00
CA ALA A 978 -80.45 -102.44 32.38
C ALA A 978 -80.80 -101.37 31.34
N GLY A 979 -81.94 -101.49 30.67
CA GLY A 979 -82.43 -100.54 29.68
C GLY A 979 -82.63 -99.14 30.25
N VAL A 980 -82.06 -98.14 29.59
CA VAL A 980 -82.13 -96.72 29.99
C VAL A 980 -83.15 -95.96 29.14
N GLN A 981 -83.38 -96.42 27.91
CA GLN A 981 -84.35 -95.85 26.98
C GLN A 981 -85.61 -96.72 26.86
N ALA A 982 -86.71 -96.11 26.44
CA ALA A 982 -88.02 -96.77 26.33
C ALA A 982 -88.06 -97.94 25.31
N THR A 983 -87.05 -98.07 24.45
CA THR A 983 -86.94 -99.10 23.42
C THR A 983 -85.89 -100.18 23.75
N ASP A 984 -85.20 -100.06 24.89
CA ASP A 984 -84.21 -101.05 25.30
C ASP A 984 -84.89 -102.33 25.80
N ALA A 985 -84.20 -103.48 25.62
CA ALA A 985 -84.66 -104.74 26.21
C ALA A 985 -84.52 -104.69 27.74
N VAL A 986 -85.63 -104.94 28.43
CA VAL A 986 -85.67 -104.97 29.90
C VAL A 986 -85.00 -106.26 30.39
N ASN A 987 -83.97 -106.13 31.22
CA ASN A 987 -83.37 -107.29 31.85
C ASN A 987 -84.21 -107.79 33.05
N VAL A 988 -83.98 -109.02 33.49
CA VAL A 988 -84.78 -109.63 34.58
C VAL A 988 -84.68 -108.83 35.89
N GLY A 989 -83.58 -108.11 36.13
CA GLY A 989 -83.43 -107.25 37.30
C GLY A 989 -84.36 -106.02 37.28
N GLN A 990 -84.55 -105.39 36.12
CA GLN A 990 -85.47 -104.25 35.97
C GLN A 990 -86.95 -104.66 36.05
N LEU A 991 -87.30 -105.84 35.51
CA LEU A 991 -88.65 -106.38 35.60
C LEU A 991 -89.05 -106.69 37.05
N GLN A 992 -88.13 -107.22 37.85
CA GLN A 992 -88.36 -107.47 39.28
C GLN A 992 -88.56 -106.16 40.06
N GLN A 993 -87.88 -105.07 39.69
CA GLN A 993 -88.05 -103.74 40.30
C GLN A 993 -89.40 -103.09 39.91
N GLY A 994 -89.77 -103.11 38.63
CA GLY A 994 -91.01 -102.48 38.14
C GLY A 994 -92.31 -103.15 38.61
N VAL A 995 -92.29 -104.47 38.84
CA VAL A 995 -93.44 -105.20 39.43
C VAL A 995 -93.64 -104.82 40.91
N HIS A 996 -92.60 -104.34 41.59
CA HIS A 996 -92.68 -103.86 42.96
C HIS A 996 -93.32 -102.45 43.05
N ASP A 997 -93.08 -101.59 42.06
CA ASP A 997 -93.55 -100.19 42.03
C ASP A 997 -95.01 -100.02 41.54
N VAL A 998 -95.44 -100.84 40.57
CA VAL A 998 -96.78 -100.73 39.96
C VAL A 998 -97.91 -101.15 40.91
N LYS A 999 -97.64 -102.02 41.88
CA LYS A 999 -98.66 -102.40 42.89
C LYS A 999 -99.00 -101.27 43.86
N ALA A 1000 -98.14 -100.26 44.02
CA ALA A 1000 -98.36 -99.17 44.97
C ALA A 1000 -99.12 -97.96 44.37
N TYR A 1001 -99.04 -97.74 43.05
CA TYR A 1001 -99.51 -96.51 42.40
C TYR A 1001 -100.95 -96.57 41.87
N ALA A 1002 -101.48 -97.77 41.56
CA ALA A 1002 -102.78 -97.91 40.89
C ALA A 1002 -103.99 -97.50 41.75
N ASP A 1003 -103.87 -97.43 43.08
CA ASP A 1003 -104.99 -97.13 43.97
C ASP A 1003 -105.35 -95.62 44.06
N GLU A 1004 -104.55 -94.70 43.50
CA GLU A 1004 -104.64 -93.26 43.84
C GLU A 1004 -105.28 -92.33 42.77
N ARG A 1005 -105.28 -92.66 41.47
CA ARG A 1005 -105.42 -91.62 40.42
C ARG A 1005 -106.70 -91.62 39.58
N VAL A 1006 -107.52 -92.66 39.66
CA VAL A 1006 -108.75 -92.77 38.84
C VAL A 1006 -109.91 -91.91 39.38
N GLN A 1007 -109.81 -91.41 40.61
CA GLN A 1007 -110.76 -90.44 41.17
C GLN A 1007 -110.27 -88.99 40.95
N ASP A 1008 -111.18 -88.12 40.50
CA ASP A 1008 -111.19 -86.67 40.76
C ASP A 1008 -110.29 -85.70 39.99
N THR A 1009 -109.73 -86.17 38.88
CA THR A 1009 -109.70 -85.31 37.66
C THR A 1009 -111.09 -84.80 37.24
N TRP A 1010 -112.18 -85.30 37.85
CA TRP A 1010 -113.55 -84.82 37.69
C TRP A 1010 -113.89 -83.48 38.38
N SER A 1011 -112.99 -82.85 39.17
CA SER A 1011 -113.23 -81.52 39.76
C SER A 1011 -112.46 -80.37 39.11
N GLY A 1012 -111.91 -80.54 37.89
CA GLY A 1012 -111.52 -79.41 37.05
C GLY A 1012 -112.71 -78.53 36.64
N LEU A 1013 -113.91 -79.05 36.81
CA LEU A 1013 -115.14 -78.48 36.30
C LEU A 1013 -115.47 -77.07 36.74
N GLU A 1014 -115.25 -76.84 38.03
CA GLU A 1014 -116.08 -75.92 38.76
C GLU A 1014 -115.28 -74.93 39.55
N GLN A 1015 -115.72 -73.73 39.35
CA GLN A 1015 -115.40 -72.56 40.11
C GLN A 1015 -113.91 -72.21 40.09
N ARG A 1016 -113.35 -72.21 38.88
CA ARG A 1016 -114.00 -71.41 37.83
C ARG A 1016 -114.37 -70.10 38.47
N LEU A 1017 -113.40 -69.26 38.30
CA LEU A 1017 -113.72 -67.90 38.07
C LEU A 1017 -113.85 -67.17 39.41
N ASP A 1018 -112.70 -66.54 39.63
CA ASP A 1018 -112.65 -65.09 39.44
C ASP A 1018 -112.73 -64.26 40.71
N GLN A 1019 -112.92 -64.88 41.86
CA GLN A 1019 -113.02 -64.11 43.10
C GLN A 1019 -111.75 -64.14 43.95
N VAL A 1020 -111.19 -65.30 44.25
CA VAL A 1020 -110.09 -65.39 45.22
C VAL A 1020 -108.81 -64.73 44.71
N ASN A 1021 -108.56 -64.79 43.40
CA ASN A 1021 -107.38 -64.15 42.81
C ASN A 1021 -107.41 -62.61 42.92
N ARG A 1022 -108.57 -61.97 43.18
CA ARG A 1022 -108.67 -60.54 43.56
C ARG A 1022 -108.53 -60.31 45.07
N GLN A 1023 -108.95 -61.26 45.91
CA GLN A 1023 -108.94 -61.14 47.37
C GLN A 1023 -107.55 -61.39 47.98
N ALA A 1024 -106.80 -62.38 47.49
CA ALA A 1024 -105.46 -62.69 48.01
C ALA A 1024 -104.47 -61.53 47.81
N ASN A 1025 -104.54 -60.84 46.67
CA ASN A 1025 -103.68 -59.70 46.37
C ASN A 1025 -103.91 -58.51 47.35
N ARG A 1026 -105.15 -58.30 47.82
CA ARG A 1026 -105.49 -57.32 48.87
C ARG A 1026 -104.99 -57.73 50.26
N GLY A 1027 -105.11 -59.00 50.60
CA GLY A 1027 -104.58 -59.56 51.84
C GLY A 1027 -103.05 -59.40 51.97
N ILE A 1028 -102.32 -59.54 50.87
CA ILE A 1028 -100.86 -59.36 50.84
C ILE A 1028 -100.48 -57.87 51.04
N ALA A 1029 -101.22 -56.94 50.43
CA ALA A 1029 -101.01 -55.50 50.66
C ALA A 1029 -101.28 -55.12 52.13
N ALA A 1030 -102.36 -55.62 52.73
CA ALA A 1030 -102.71 -55.36 54.13
C ALA A 1030 -101.74 -56.04 55.13
N ALA A 1031 -101.28 -57.26 54.87
CA ALA A 1031 -100.29 -57.94 55.71
C ALA A 1031 -98.92 -57.23 55.69
N ALA A 1032 -98.47 -56.74 54.53
CA ALA A 1032 -97.24 -55.98 54.40
C ALA A 1032 -97.26 -54.66 55.21
N ALA A 1033 -98.44 -54.06 55.38
CA ALA A 1033 -98.62 -52.87 56.23
C ALA A 1033 -98.64 -53.19 57.75
N LEU A 1034 -98.74 -54.46 58.16
CA LEU A 1034 -98.82 -54.91 59.56
C LEU A 1034 -97.51 -55.45 60.15
N ALA A 1035 -96.38 -55.34 59.45
CA ALA A 1035 -95.08 -55.74 59.98
C ALA A 1035 -94.70 -54.85 61.19
N PRO A 1036 -94.70 -55.36 62.44
CA PRO A 1036 -94.34 -54.55 63.58
C PRO A 1036 -92.82 -54.57 63.69
N MET A 1037 -92.17 -53.43 63.46
CA MET A 1037 -90.80 -53.21 63.91
C MET A 1037 -90.86 -52.83 65.39
N THR A 1038 -90.80 -53.82 66.28
CA THR A 1038 -90.77 -53.58 67.73
C THR A 1038 -89.32 -53.58 68.24
N PRO A 1039 -88.72 -52.42 68.60
CA PRO A 1039 -87.52 -52.42 69.42
C PRO A 1039 -87.84 -52.93 70.85
N TYR A 1040 -86.89 -53.62 71.48
CA TYR A 1040 -87.00 -54.09 72.88
C TYR A 1040 -86.76 -52.92 73.84
N LEU A 1041 -87.82 -52.37 74.44
CA LEU A 1041 -87.79 -51.23 75.37
C LEU A 1041 -88.77 -51.47 76.54
N PRO A 1042 -88.30 -52.03 77.68
CA PRO A 1042 -89.15 -52.30 78.85
C PRO A 1042 -89.89 -51.04 79.36
N GLY A 1043 -91.20 -51.16 79.61
CA GLY A 1043 -92.04 -50.12 80.23
C GLY A 1043 -92.51 -48.94 79.34
N ARG A 1044 -92.11 -48.89 78.06
CA ARG A 1044 -92.53 -47.83 77.11
C ARG A 1044 -93.53 -48.32 76.06
N THR A 1045 -94.41 -47.42 75.59
CA THR A 1045 -95.38 -47.68 74.51
C THR A 1045 -94.86 -47.08 73.20
N THR A 1046 -94.86 -47.84 72.11
CA THR A 1046 -94.47 -47.38 70.76
C THR A 1046 -95.67 -47.43 69.81
N ILE A 1047 -95.75 -46.48 68.87
CA ILE A 1047 -96.74 -46.43 67.79
C ILE A 1047 -95.99 -46.38 66.47
N ASN A 1048 -96.33 -47.25 65.53
CA ASN A 1048 -95.75 -47.31 64.18
C ASN A 1048 -96.84 -47.22 63.12
N ALA A 1049 -96.64 -46.40 62.08
CA ALA A 1049 -97.55 -46.28 60.94
C ALA A 1049 -96.80 -46.69 59.66
N ASN A 1050 -97.37 -47.61 58.90
CA ASN A 1050 -96.79 -48.21 57.69
C ASN A 1050 -97.78 -48.06 56.51
N LEU A 1051 -97.25 -47.84 55.32
CA LEU A 1051 -98.02 -47.80 54.06
C LEU A 1051 -97.40 -48.83 53.09
N ALA A 1052 -98.23 -49.65 52.45
CA ALA A 1052 -97.79 -50.68 51.50
C ALA A 1052 -98.69 -50.72 50.25
N ASN A 1053 -98.12 -51.02 49.10
CA ASN A 1053 -98.82 -51.08 47.82
C ASN A 1053 -98.42 -52.37 47.09
N TYR A 1054 -99.38 -53.19 46.63
CA TYR A 1054 -99.07 -54.40 45.85
C TYR A 1054 -100.13 -54.72 44.80
N ARG A 1055 -99.70 -54.78 43.53
CA ARG A 1055 -100.52 -55.08 42.33
C ARG A 1055 -101.82 -54.26 42.26
N SER A 1056 -101.70 -52.94 42.40
CA SER A 1056 -102.78 -51.93 42.35
C SER A 1056 -103.71 -51.88 43.58
N GLU A 1057 -103.38 -52.58 44.67
CA GLU A 1057 -104.08 -52.53 45.95
C GLU A 1057 -103.17 -51.87 47.00
N THR A 1058 -103.62 -50.77 47.60
CA THR A 1058 -102.87 -50.00 48.62
C THR A 1058 -103.45 -50.27 50.00
N ALA A 1059 -102.59 -50.50 50.99
CA ALA A 1059 -102.98 -50.70 52.38
C ALA A 1059 -102.16 -49.85 53.34
N MET A 1060 -102.81 -49.40 54.41
CA MET A 1060 -102.18 -48.66 55.51
C MET A 1060 -102.35 -49.46 56.80
N GLY A 1061 -101.31 -49.54 57.62
CA GLY A 1061 -101.30 -50.26 58.88
C GLY A 1061 -100.73 -49.42 60.01
N VAL A 1062 -101.36 -49.47 61.17
CA VAL A 1062 -100.90 -48.82 62.40
C VAL A 1062 -100.74 -49.88 63.47
N GLY A 1063 -99.56 -49.97 64.08
CA GLY A 1063 -99.27 -50.83 65.22
C GLY A 1063 -99.03 -50.02 66.49
N VAL A 1064 -99.40 -50.59 67.62
CA VAL A 1064 -98.98 -50.22 68.96
C VAL A 1064 -98.27 -51.41 69.57
N SER A 1065 -97.16 -51.20 70.27
CA SER A 1065 -96.57 -52.25 71.09
C SER A 1065 -96.12 -51.71 72.43
N ARG A 1066 -96.26 -52.53 73.48
CA ARG A 1066 -95.83 -52.22 74.83
C ARG A 1066 -95.21 -53.45 75.48
N TRP A 1067 -93.99 -53.30 75.95
CA TRP A 1067 -93.37 -54.27 76.85
C TRP A 1067 -93.81 -54.00 78.28
N SER A 1068 -94.08 -55.06 79.04
CA SER A 1068 -94.27 -55.01 80.49
C SER A 1068 -93.04 -54.40 81.15
N ASP A 1069 -93.22 -53.82 82.33
CA ASP A 1069 -92.13 -53.12 83.01
C ASP A 1069 -90.95 -54.06 83.36
N ASN A 1070 -91.21 -55.37 83.44
CA ASN A 1070 -90.20 -56.41 83.64
C ASN A 1070 -89.61 -56.99 82.34
N GLY A 1071 -89.93 -56.44 81.15
CA GLY A 1071 -89.39 -56.86 79.85
C GLY A 1071 -89.84 -58.25 79.37
N ARG A 1072 -90.62 -58.98 80.17
CA ARG A 1072 -90.99 -60.39 79.89
C ARG A 1072 -92.26 -60.56 79.07
N VAL A 1073 -93.07 -59.53 78.87
CA VAL A 1073 -94.32 -59.61 78.09
C VAL A 1073 -94.40 -58.43 77.14
N ASN A 1074 -94.36 -58.65 75.83
CA ASN A 1074 -94.71 -57.68 74.81
C ASN A 1074 -96.18 -57.87 74.41
N VAL A 1075 -96.99 -56.84 74.58
CA VAL A 1075 -98.31 -56.75 73.97
C VAL A 1075 -98.20 -55.84 72.76
N ASN A 1076 -98.32 -56.40 71.56
CA ASN A 1076 -98.46 -55.65 70.33
C ASN A 1076 -99.87 -55.80 69.74
N GLY A 1077 -100.36 -54.74 69.12
CA GLY A 1077 -101.64 -54.69 68.47
C GLY A 1077 -101.53 -53.80 67.26
N GLY A 1078 -101.93 -54.25 66.08
CA GLY A 1078 -101.96 -53.40 64.90
C GLY A 1078 -103.17 -53.68 64.04
N ALA A 1079 -103.65 -52.65 63.36
CA ALA A 1079 -104.72 -52.75 62.37
C ALA A 1079 -104.19 -52.31 61.01
N SER A 1080 -104.45 -53.06 59.94
CA SER A 1080 -104.28 -52.59 58.56
C SER A 1080 -105.51 -52.80 57.70
N MET A 1081 -105.63 -51.97 56.68
CA MET A 1081 -106.76 -52.01 55.75
C MET A 1081 -106.30 -51.66 54.33
N ALA A 1082 -106.77 -52.44 53.37
CA ALA A 1082 -106.74 -52.12 51.94
C ALA A 1082 -108.15 -51.69 51.47
N ARG A 1083 -108.25 -50.88 50.42
CA ARG A 1083 -109.53 -50.33 49.94
C ARG A 1083 -110.51 -51.47 49.56
N GLY A 1084 -111.56 -51.66 50.35
CA GLY A 1084 -112.63 -52.63 50.06
C GLY A 1084 -112.37 -54.07 50.55
N ASP A 1085 -111.45 -54.26 51.49
CA ASP A 1085 -111.26 -55.53 52.22
C ASP A 1085 -111.48 -55.32 53.74
N LYS A 1086 -111.67 -56.40 54.50
CA LYS A 1086 -111.87 -56.32 55.95
C LYS A 1086 -110.58 -55.83 56.63
N PRO A 1087 -110.66 -54.96 57.65
CA PRO A 1087 -109.49 -54.60 58.43
C PRO A 1087 -108.89 -55.86 59.06
N ILE A 1088 -107.59 -56.06 58.85
CA ILE A 1088 -106.83 -57.10 59.51
C ILE A 1088 -106.42 -56.53 60.86
N PHE A 1089 -106.92 -57.13 61.94
CA PHE A 1089 -106.45 -56.84 63.30
C PHE A 1089 -105.47 -57.93 63.70
N ARG A 1090 -104.28 -57.52 64.10
CA ARG A 1090 -103.31 -58.37 64.76
C ARG A 1090 -103.24 -57.91 66.20
N MET A 1091 -103.45 -58.82 67.15
CA MET A 1091 -103.02 -58.62 68.52
C MET A 1091 -102.13 -59.80 68.88
N GLY A 1092 -100.91 -59.52 69.29
CA GLY A 1092 -99.93 -60.51 69.68
C GLY A 1092 -99.46 -60.22 71.09
N VAL A 1093 -99.55 -61.21 71.97
CA VAL A 1093 -98.84 -61.21 73.24
C VAL A 1093 -97.64 -62.11 73.06
N GLY A 1094 -96.44 -61.53 73.02
CA GLY A 1094 -95.19 -62.26 73.09
C GLY A 1094 -94.74 -62.32 74.53
N VAL A 1095 -94.62 -63.50 75.11
CA VAL A 1095 -93.95 -63.69 76.40
C VAL A 1095 -92.52 -64.10 76.11
N VAL A 1096 -91.56 -63.32 76.61
CA VAL A 1096 -90.17 -63.76 76.71
C VAL A 1096 -90.12 -64.67 77.93
N LEU A 1097 -90.26 -65.97 77.66
CA LEU A 1097 -89.95 -67.03 78.62
C LEU A 1097 -88.44 -67.26 78.55
N GLY A 1098 -87.72 -66.29 79.10
CA GLY A 1098 -86.33 -66.42 79.45
C GLY A 1098 -86.15 -65.94 80.89
N ASP A 1099 -85.32 -66.68 81.61
CA ASP A 1099 -83.94 -66.25 81.49
C ASP A 1099 -83.29 -66.99 80.31
#